data_AF-A0A5C6M5N3-F1
#
_entry.id   AF-A0A5C6M5N3-F1
#
_cell.length_a   1.000
_cell.length_b   1.000
_cell.length_c   1.000
_cell.angle_alpha   90.00
_cell.angle_beta   90.00
_cell.angle_gamma   90.00
#
_symmetry.space_group_name_H-M   'P 1'
#
loop_
_entity.id
_entity.type
_entity.pdbx_description
1 polymer ?
#
loop_
_entity_poly.entity_id
_entity_poly.type
_entity_poly.pdbx_seq_one_letter_code
_entity_poly.pdbx_strand_id
1 'polypeptide(L)'
;MSTAALTQESGQPLASNVSRLLQALEFLGQPLPGLALSELQAAIQAEDAGSIRRLLDPHVLAVVSINPESRVRVERGRGHVVLQQAGFTAALVKVQNSGAVKAGLVIQSPQAGPSYSGSTRLSVDRLDQPTLHQVETPLPGPRRFAVLDWYSAPPMTAGLSGVSVEYAILLIGTSDAGVQEIVLQFSVGQQTQDLGFRAELPVVFECRAAVPVRIRVQDNEDAEAFVRLLIRDRQGRVWPLQVRRLAPDLFFQEQIYRRNGEVVWLAPGQYDVETSRGPEYVRQQQLLTVVPMVGQPAESDVQILTVRPQRWVSPVSRGWYSGDHHIHGAGCAHYQNPTQGVLPEDMFRQISGEGLNVGCVLTWGPCFEYQRQFFRPQVDQLSRGQTLMKYDLEVSGFGSQALGHVCLLNLSDQVYPGSDGTKERGWPTWTTPVLRWAKQQGATTGFAHSASGLQIDPRRAAQRLLEQCDADGSGLVSRAESESVLLPLSFEQVDADGDEALGIGELQSAVNRVADELPNLAIPEMNSVGAMELPVAVSEGVCDFISAMDTPRIAEWNMWYHVLNCGFPLKAAGETDFPCMSGMAVGQGRSYVQLHTNPVEVLAGGRPIRASAESARWCQAVIRQLWLVRGGNIAEGERAAARECFERAIAEYGRRAGECGP
;
A
#
# COMPACT_ATOMS: atom_id res chain seq x y z
N MET A 1 40.03 57.36 2.73
CA MET A 1 39.18 57.39 3.93
C MET A 1 38.81 55.97 4.29
N SER A 2 38.80 55.70 5.59
CA SER A 2 38.93 54.39 6.24
C SER A 2 37.73 53.44 6.07
N THR A 3 38.07 52.15 6.08
CA THR A 3 37.37 50.98 6.63
C THR A 3 36.42 51.26 7.81
N ALA A 4 35.28 51.91 7.57
CA ALA A 4 34.26 52.11 8.60
C ALA A 4 32.86 52.34 8.00
N ALA A 5 32.26 51.28 7.42
CA ALA A 5 30.81 51.16 7.21
C ALA A 5 30.41 49.73 6.81
N LEU A 6 30.96 48.71 7.49
CA LEU A 6 30.25 47.44 7.61
C LEU A 6 29.45 47.58 8.91
N THR A 7 28.13 47.68 8.76
CA THR A 7 27.15 47.55 9.84
C THR A 7 27.64 46.51 10.85
N GLN A 8 27.85 46.91 12.11
CA GLN A 8 28.08 45.98 13.20
C GLN A 8 26.87 45.07 13.29
N GLU A 9 26.96 43.89 12.69
CA GLU A 9 26.02 42.82 12.93
C GLU A 9 26.14 42.45 14.41
N SER A 10 25.03 42.55 15.13
CA SER A 10 24.93 42.03 16.49
C SER A 10 25.35 40.55 16.48
N GLY A 11 26.22 40.13 17.39
CA GLY A 11 26.64 38.72 17.49
C GLY A 11 25.58 37.81 18.10
N GLN A 12 24.56 38.39 18.73
CA GLN A 12 23.47 37.69 19.40
C GLN A 12 22.71 36.70 18.50
N PRO A 13 22.30 37.03 17.25
CA PRO A 13 21.56 36.09 16.42
C PRO A 13 22.39 34.87 16.00
N LEU A 14 23.69 35.07 15.75
CA LEU A 14 24.62 33.99 15.45
C LEU A 14 24.84 33.11 16.68
N ALA A 15 25.02 33.69 17.87
CA ALA A 15 25.12 32.96 19.13
C ALA A 15 23.87 32.10 19.38
N SER A 16 22.68 32.65 19.11
CA SER A 16 21.41 31.93 19.24
C SER A 16 21.28 30.78 18.22
N ASN A 17 21.65 30.99 16.96
CA ASN A 17 21.70 29.93 15.94
C ASN A 17 22.64 28.79 16.37
N VAL A 18 23.84 29.11 16.85
CA VAL A 18 24.82 28.10 17.27
C VAL A 18 24.38 27.36 18.53
N SER A 19 23.69 28.01 19.47
CA SER A 19 23.11 27.30 20.61
C SER A 19 22.11 26.23 20.18
N ARG A 20 21.25 26.53 19.19
CA ARG A 20 20.30 25.56 18.63
C ARG A 20 21.01 24.47 17.83
N LEU A 21 22.04 24.83 17.08
CA LEU A 21 22.91 23.90 16.36
C LEU A 21 23.52 22.84 17.31
N LEU A 22 24.09 23.27 18.44
CA LEU A 22 24.72 22.35 19.40
C LEU A 22 23.70 21.39 20.03
N GLN A 23 22.53 21.89 20.41
CA GLN A 23 21.43 21.06 20.92
C GLN A 23 20.95 20.05 19.88
N ALA A 24 20.83 20.45 18.61
CA ALA A 24 20.44 19.56 17.52
C ALA A 24 21.49 18.47 17.25
N LEU A 25 22.78 18.80 17.25
CA LEU A 25 23.87 17.83 17.08
C LEU A 25 23.95 16.84 18.25
N GLU A 26 23.71 17.30 19.48
CA GLU A 26 23.61 16.45 20.66
C GLU A 26 22.41 15.49 20.56
N PHE A 27 21.24 15.99 20.17
CA PHE A 27 20.04 15.17 19.94
C PHE A 27 20.25 14.10 18.86
N LEU A 28 20.95 14.47 17.78
CA LEU A 28 21.34 13.53 16.71
C LEU A 28 22.42 12.52 17.15
N GLY A 29 23.07 12.74 18.30
CA GLY A 29 24.19 11.94 18.78
C GLY A 29 25.46 12.11 17.94
N GLN A 30 25.62 13.26 17.28
CA GLN A 30 26.72 13.55 16.34
C GLN A 30 27.43 14.86 16.70
N PRO A 31 28.10 14.92 17.86
CA PRO A 31 28.91 16.08 18.22
C PRO A 31 30.08 16.26 17.23
N LEU A 32 30.50 17.51 17.00
CA LEU A 32 31.64 17.81 16.12
C LEU A 32 32.96 17.36 16.77
N PRO A 33 33.67 16.36 16.21
CA PRO A 33 34.90 15.87 16.81
C PRO A 33 35.98 16.94 16.83
N GLY A 34 36.66 17.10 17.97
CA GLY A 34 37.74 18.08 18.13
C GLY A 34 37.29 19.53 18.39
N LEU A 35 35.99 19.79 18.51
CA LEU A 35 35.47 21.11 18.86
C LEU A 35 35.72 21.43 20.35
N ALA A 36 36.33 22.58 20.64
CA ALA A 36 36.49 23.09 22.00
C ALA A 36 35.15 23.62 22.54
N LEU A 37 34.29 22.73 23.03
CA LEU A 37 32.91 23.05 23.43
C LEU A 37 32.83 24.14 24.51
N SER A 38 33.72 24.11 25.50
CA SER A 38 33.76 25.11 26.57
C SER A 38 34.11 26.51 26.05
N GLU A 39 35.05 26.60 25.09
CA GLU A 39 35.41 27.87 24.46
C GLU A 39 34.27 28.39 23.58
N LEU A 40 33.60 27.50 22.85
CA LEU A 40 32.45 27.87 22.03
C LEU A 40 31.29 28.35 22.89
N GLN A 41 31.00 27.68 24.01
CA GLN A 41 29.97 28.12 24.97
C GLN A 41 30.29 29.50 25.55
N ALA A 42 31.54 29.77 25.91
CA ALA A 42 31.97 31.09 26.37
C ALA A 42 31.79 32.16 25.27
N ALA A 43 32.14 31.84 24.01
CA ALA A 43 31.95 32.73 22.87
C ALA A 43 30.46 33.00 22.57
N ILE A 44 29.59 31.99 22.74
CA ILE A 44 28.12 32.14 22.62
C ILE A 44 27.59 33.09 23.70
N GLN A 45 28.00 32.91 24.96
CA GLN A 45 27.58 33.78 26.07
C GLN A 45 28.07 35.22 25.93
N ALA A 46 29.28 35.40 25.39
CA ALA A 46 29.87 36.71 25.11
C ALA A 46 29.36 37.33 23.80
N GLU A 47 28.50 36.63 23.06
CA GLU A 47 28.01 37.04 21.72
C GLU A 47 29.15 37.38 20.74
N ASP A 48 30.31 36.73 20.88
CA ASP A 48 31.50 36.99 20.07
C ASP A 48 31.44 36.21 18.75
N ALA A 49 30.84 36.85 17.73
CA ALA A 49 30.73 36.29 16.40
C ALA A 49 32.09 35.97 15.73
N GLY A 50 33.16 36.66 16.11
CA GLY A 50 34.51 36.38 15.61
C GLY A 50 35.02 35.04 16.13
N SER A 51 34.93 34.84 17.45
CA SER A 51 35.34 33.60 18.10
C SER A 51 34.46 32.41 17.71
N ILE A 52 33.13 32.61 17.60
CA ILE A 52 32.21 31.56 17.15
C ILE A 52 32.63 31.04 15.77
N ARG A 53 32.86 31.94 14.79
CA ARG A 53 33.27 31.54 13.44
C ARG A 53 34.64 30.87 13.43
N ARG A 54 35.61 31.39 14.18
CA ARG A 54 36.95 30.79 14.31
C ARG A 54 36.88 29.34 14.79
N LEU A 55 35.97 29.03 15.72
CA LEU A 55 35.81 27.70 16.30
C LEU A 55 35.00 26.75 15.40
N LEU A 56 33.96 27.23 14.71
CA LEU A 56 33.09 26.39 13.87
C LEU A 56 33.54 26.21 12.42
N ASP A 57 34.11 27.24 11.80
CA ASP A 57 34.52 27.20 10.37
C ASP A 57 35.46 26.02 10.01
N PRO A 58 36.37 25.55 10.90
CA PRO A 58 37.14 24.33 10.65
C PRO A 58 36.30 23.06 10.45
N HIS A 59 35.07 23.02 10.95
CA HIS A 59 34.16 21.87 10.86
C HIS A 59 33.15 21.98 9.71
N VAL A 60 33.13 23.10 8.98
CA VAL A 60 32.16 23.36 7.90
C VAL A 60 32.48 22.56 6.65
N LEU A 61 31.54 21.75 6.17
CA LEU A 61 31.64 21.02 4.91
C LEU A 61 31.55 21.97 3.71
N ALA A 62 30.57 22.87 3.70
CA ALA A 62 30.29 23.76 2.59
C ALA A 62 29.95 25.17 3.07
N VAL A 63 30.41 26.18 2.31
CA VAL A 63 30.05 27.57 2.51
C VAL A 63 29.11 27.99 1.38
N VAL A 64 27.87 28.28 1.72
CA VAL A 64 26.81 28.67 0.79
C VAL A 64 26.61 30.18 0.89
N SER A 65 26.96 30.90 -0.17
CA SER A 65 26.75 32.35 -0.29
C SER A 65 25.48 32.64 -1.07
N ILE A 66 24.60 33.46 -0.49
CA ILE A 66 23.36 33.94 -1.10
C ILE A 66 23.49 35.45 -1.29
N ASN A 67 23.40 35.90 -2.54
CA ASN A 67 23.48 37.31 -2.89
C ASN A 67 22.11 38.04 -2.73
N PRO A 68 22.04 39.37 -2.85
CA PRO A 68 20.78 40.10 -2.76
C PRO A 68 19.72 39.70 -3.80
N GLU A 69 20.13 39.18 -4.96
CA GLU A 69 19.24 38.63 -5.99
C GLU A 69 18.84 37.17 -5.74
N SER A 70 19.10 36.62 -4.54
CA SER A 70 18.84 35.22 -4.16
C SER A 70 19.57 34.16 -4.98
N ARG A 71 20.67 34.53 -5.64
CA ARG A 71 21.55 33.58 -6.34
C ARG A 71 22.51 32.92 -5.37
N VAL A 72 22.73 31.63 -5.58
CA VAL A 72 23.54 30.76 -4.73
C VAL A 72 24.91 30.52 -5.35
N ARG A 73 25.94 30.63 -4.52
CA ARG A 73 27.30 30.16 -4.82
C ARG A 73 27.76 29.26 -3.68
N VAL A 74 28.37 28.13 -4.00
CA VAL A 74 28.91 27.21 -3.00
C VAL A 74 30.43 27.06 -3.12
N GLU A 75 31.11 26.94 -1.98
CA GLU A 75 32.53 26.66 -1.89
C GLU A 75 32.82 25.55 -0.87
N ARG A 76 33.90 24.80 -1.08
CA ARG A 76 34.34 23.76 -0.14
C ARG A 76 34.83 24.39 1.15
N GLY A 77 34.19 24.03 2.26
CA GLY A 77 34.67 24.36 3.60
C GLY A 77 35.81 23.43 4.05
N ARG A 78 36.38 23.69 5.23
CA ARG A 78 37.54 22.95 5.75
C ARG A 78 37.18 21.66 6.51
N GLY A 79 35.89 21.46 6.77
CA GLY A 79 35.35 20.31 7.50
C GLY A 79 35.54 19.01 6.74
N HIS A 80 36.09 18.02 7.45
CA HIS A 80 36.19 16.64 7.00
C HIS A 80 35.02 15.84 7.57
N VAL A 81 34.25 15.20 6.69
CA VAL A 81 33.07 14.40 7.06
C VAL A 81 33.31 12.98 6.58
N VAL A 82 33.26 12.01 7.50
CA VAL A 82 33.33 10.58 7.21
C VAL A 82 31.91 10.03 7.34
N LEU A 83 31.37 9.53 6.23
CA LEU A 83 30.02 8.98 6.17
C LEU A 83 29.95 7.60 6.86
N GLN A 84 28.72 7.18 7.14
CA GLN A 84 28.40 5.87 7.69
C GLN A 84 27.37 5.19 6.79
N GLN A 85 27.72 4.04 6.23
CA GLN A 85 26.78 3.21 5.48
C GLN A 85 25.63 2.76 6.39
N ALA A 86 24.42 2.72 5.84
CA ALA A 86 23.20 2.38 6.59
C ALA A 86 22.96 3.29 7.82
N GLY A 87 23.36 4.56 7.69
CA GLY A 87 23.16 5.62 8.67
C GLY A 87 23.11 6.98 8.00
N PHE A 88 22.77 8.01 8.78
CA PHE A 88 22.93 9.41 8.38
C PHE A 88 24.12 10.02 9.12
N THR A 89 24.88 10.86 8.43
CA THR A 89 25.96 11.66 9.00
C THR A 89 25.62 13.14 8.88
N ALA A 90 25.74 13.88 9.97
CA ALA A 90 25.54 15.31 10.05
C ALA A 90 26.78 16.04 9.53
N ALA A 91 26.58 16.95 8.59
CA ALA A 91 27.57 17.84 8.05
C ALA A 91 27.17 19.29 8.32
N LEU A 92 28.13 20.10 8.76
CA LEU A 92 27.90 21.51 9.04
C LEU A 92 27.98 22.32 7.75
N VAL A 93 26.95 23.12 7.46
CA VAL A 93 26.94 24.06 6.33
C VAL A 93 26.88 25.48 6.88
N LYS A 94 27.77 26.34 6.40
CA LYS A 94 27.76 27.77 6.73
C LYS A 94 27.02 28.52 5.63
N VAL A 95 26.03 29.31 6.00
CA VAL A 95 25.27 30.16 5.08
C VAL A 95 25.71 31.61 5.26
N GLN A 96 26.11 32.25 4.18
CA GLN A 96 26.41 33.68 4.11
C GLN A 96 25.29 34.36 3.31
N ASN A 97 24.35 34.97 4.02
CA ASN A 97 23.08 35.44 3.48
C ASN A 97 23.05 36.96 3.39
N SER A 98 23.71 37.50 2.35
CA SER A 98 23.70 38.95 2.10
C SER A 98 22.37 39.48 1.57
N GLY A 99 21.47 38.59 1.13
CA GLY A 99 20.12 38.92 0.67
C GLY A 99 19.03 38.89 1.74
N ALA A 100 19.37 38.61 3.01
CA ALA A 100 18.41 38.48 4.12
C ALA A 100 17.25 37.50 3.82
N VAL A 101 17.53 36.45 3.05
CA VAL A 101 16.55 35.45 2.62
C VAL A 101 16.05 34.62 3.80
N LYS A 102 14.74 34.37 3.85
CA LYS A 102 14.08 33.55 4.89
C LYS A 102 13.54 32.21 4.39
N ALA A 103 13.59 32.00 3.07
CA ALA A 103 13.19 30.72 2.48
C ALA A 103 14.13 29.60 2.93
N GLY A 104 13.63 28.36 2.92
CA GLY A 104 14.43 27.19 3.22
C GLY A 104 15.50 26.92 2.16
N LEU A 105 16.62 26.34 2.60
CA LEU A 105 17.63 25.78 1.71
C LEU A 105 17.07 24.53 1.04
N VAL A 106 17.36 24.38 -0.24
CA VAL A 106 17.07 23.19 -1.03
C VAL A 106 18.40 22.54 -1.38
N ILE A 107 18.48 21.22 -1.21
CA ILE A 107 19.64 20.41 -1.59
C ILE A 107 19.21 19.35 -2.60
N GLN A 108 20.01 19.20 -3.66
CA GLN A 108 19.83 18.19 -4.69
C GLN A 108 21.16 17.51 -5.00
N SER A 109 21.09 16.32 -5.60
CA SER A 109 22.26 15.61 -6.07
C SER A 109 21.86 14.62 -7.17
N PRO A 110 22.65 14.50 -8.25
CA PRO A 110 22.47 13.44 -9.24
C PRO A 110 22.55 12.03 -8.64
N GLN A 111 23.31 11.86 -7.55
CA GLN A 111 23.47 10.59 -6.84
C GLN A 111 22.38 10.35 -5.79
N ALA A 112 21.50 11.33 -5.52
CA ALA A 112 20.44 11.21 -4.53
C ALA A 112 19.09 10.81 -5.16
N GLY A 113 18.22 10.26 -4.32
CA GLY A 113 16.85 9.91 -4.69
C GLY A 113 16.53 8.42 -4.59
N PRO A 114 15.26 8.05 -4.83
CA PRO A 114 14.81 6.67 -4.71
C PRO A 114 15.46 5.78 -5.77
N SER A 115 15.65 4.51 -5.41
CA SER A 115 16.14 3.45 -6.31
C SER A 115 15.07 2.85 -7.22
N TYR A 116 13.81 3.30 -7.12
CA TYR A 116 12.64 2.76 -7.81
C TYR A 116 11.85 3.87 -8.53
N SER A 117 11.06 3.50 -9.54
CA SER A 117 9.95 4.32 -10.05
C SER A 117 8.83 4.27 -9.02
N GLY A 118 8.30 5.43 -8.61
CA GLY A 118 7.33 5.55 -7.52
C GLY A 118 5.99 4.84 -7.78
N SER A 119 4.99 5.13 -6.96
CA SER A 119 3.65 4.53 -7.06
C SER A 119 2.68 5.42 -7.84
N THR A 120 1.73 4.82 -8.58
CA THR A 120 0.62 5.57 -9.21
C THR A 120 -0.25 6.26 -8.16
N ARG A 121 -0.86 7.39 -8.54
CA ARG A 121 -1.73 8.18 -7.66
C ARG A 121 -2.90 7.37 -7.09
N LEU A 122 -3.56 6.55 -7.92
CA LEU A 122 -4.68 5.72 -7.48
C LEU A 122 -4.27 4.71 -6.40
N SER A 123 -3.07 4.11 -6.52
CA SER A 123 -2.55 3.22 -5.48
C SER A 123 -2.17 4.00 -4.22
N VAL A 124 -1.55 5.17 -4.36
CA VAL A 124 -1.20 6.04 -3.22
C VAL A 124 -2.44 6.44 -2.41
N ASP A 125 -3.52 6.84 -3.09
CA ASP A 125 -4.79 7.25 -2.45
C ASP A 125 -5.44 6.09 -1.70
N ARG A 126 -5.41 4.88 -2.27
CA ARG A 126 -5.94 3.65 -1.62
C ARG A 126 -5.13 3.25 -0.39
N LEU A 127 -3.84 3.54 -0.37
CA LEU A 127 -2.93 3.16 0.70
C LEU A 127 -2.86 4.18 1.84
N ASP A 128 -3.54 5.33 1.71
CA ASP A 128 -3.42 6.48 2.62
C ASP A 128 -1.94 6.87 2.87
N GLN A 129 -1.11 6.77 1.82
CA GLN A 129 0.32 7.09 1.87
C GLN A 129 0.68 8.24 0.93
N PRO A 130 0.16 9.47 1.17
CA PRO A 130 0.35 10.60 0.27
C PRO A 130 1.83 10.93 0.04
N THR A 131 2.72 10.59 0.97
CA THR A 131 4.17 10.83 0.86
C THR A 131 4.89 9.94 -0.16
N LEU A 132 4.25 8.91 -0.73
CA LEU A 132 4.80 8.07 -1.80
C LEU A 132 4.70 8.71 -3.21
N HIS A 133 4.64 10.05 -3.28
CA HIS A 133 4.50 10.79 -4.53
C HIS A 133 5.56 10.45 -5.60
N GLN A 134 5.04 10.34 -6.83
CA GLN A 134 5.62 10.12 -8.15
C GLN A 134 7.14 10.33 -8.34
N VAL A 135 7.79 9.31 -8.90
CA VAL A 135 8.72 9.48 -10.02
C VAL A 135 8.35 8.47 -11.09
N GLU A 136 7.72 8.96 -12.17
CA GLU A 136 7.51 8.23 -13.41
C GLU A 136 8.87 7.98 -14.06
N THR A 137 9.26 6.71 -14.12
CA THR A 137 10.51 6.20 -14.70
C THR A 137 11.78 6.78 -14.05
N PRO A 138 12.73 5.95 -13.54
CA PRO A 138 14.03 6.51 -13.18
C PRO A 138 14.62 7.22 -14.42
N LEU A 139 14.71 8.54 -14.35
CA LEU A 139 15.33 9.35 -15.40
C LEU A 139 16.72 8.78 -15.72
N PRO A 140 17.12 8.71 -17.00
CA PRO A 140 18.49 8.35 -17.37
C PRO A 140 19.47 9.22 -16.58
N GLY A 141 20.38 8.59 -15.84
CA GLY A 141 21.23 9.32 -14.91
C GLY A 141 22.25 8.43 -14.20
N PRO A 142 23.16 9.02 -13.42
CA PRO A 142 24.15 8.29 -12.66
C PRO A 142 23.50 7.40 -11.60
N ARG A 143 24.25 6.38 -11.14
CA ARG A 143 23.84 5.48 -10.04
C ARG A 143 23.42 6.32 -8.83
N ARG A 144 22.19 6.12 -8.34
CA ARG A 144 21.69 6.74 -7.11
C ARG A 144 22.08 5.90 -5.90
N PHE A 145 22.85 6.45 -4.97
CA PHE A 145 23.28 5.78 -3.73
C PHE A 145 23.21 6.66 -2.48
N ALA A 146 22.97 7.97 -2.63
CA ALA A 146 22.90 8.92 -1.55
C ALA A 146 21.45 9.27 -1.16
N VAL A 147 21.28 9.78 0.05
CA VAL A 147 20.05 10.44 0.53
C VAL A 147 20.49 11.71 1.24
N LEU A 148 19.89 12.84 0.87
CA LEU A 148 20.24 14.16 1.41
C LEU A 148 18.99 14.77 2.03
N ASP A 149 19.14 15.35 3.21
CA ASP A 149 18.06 16.03 3.91
C ASP A 149 18.60 17.15 4.82
N TRP A 150 17.78 18.14 5.13
CA TRP A 150 18.11 19.20 6.09
C TRP A 150 17.51 18.89 7.45
N TYR A 151 18.33 18.87 8.50
CA TYR A 151 17.78 18.79 9.85
C TYR A 151 17.20 20.16 10.25
N SER A 152 15.89 20.27 10.12
CA SER A 152 15.12 21.51 10.29
C SER A 152 14.07 21.44 11.40
N ALA A 153 13.97 20.28 12.06
CA ALA A 153 13.12 20.09 13.23
C ALA A 153 13.65 20.88 14.45
N PRO A 154 12.78 21.25 15.41
CA PRO A 154 13.21 21.89 16.65
C PRO A 154 14.39 21.14 17.30
N PRO A 155 15.43 21.84 17.79
CA PRO A 155 15.52 23.29 17.99
C PRO A 155 15.94 24.09 16.74
N MET A 156 16.18 23.47 15.59
CA MET A 156 16.46 24.21 14.36
C MET A 156 15.18 24.85 13.78
N THR A 157 15.34 25.66 12.74
CA THR A 157 14.23 26.34 12.06
C THR A 157 14.02 25.78 10.65
N ALA A 158 12.77 25.77 10.18
CA ALA A 158 12.40 25.28 8.84
C ALA A 158 12.99 26.10 7.69
N GLY A 159 13.18 27.40 7.90
CA GLY A 159 13.79 28.32 6.95
C GLY A 159 15.02 29.01 7.52
N LEU A 160 15.70 29.75 6.66
CA LEU A 160 16.75 30.67 7.07
C LEU A 160 16.16 31.80 7.92
N SER A 161 16.95 32.34 8.84
CA SER A 161 16.52 33.41 9.73
C SER A 161 16.56 34.80 9.08
N GLY A 162 17.26 34.93 7.95
CA GLY A 162 17.52 36.20 7.28
C GLY A 162 18.70 36.98 7.87
N VAL A 163 19.42 36.40 8.83
CA VAL A 163 20.67 36.98 9.34
C VAL A 163 21.80 36.73 8.35
N SER A 164 22.84 37.55 8.42
CA SER A 164 23.98 37.52 7.51
C SER A 164 24.78 36.22 7.51
N VAL A 165 24.92 35.57 8.66
CA VAL A 165 25.62 34.31 8.83
C VAL A 165 24.84 33.42 9.77
N GLU A 166 24.54 32.21 9.30
CA GLU A 166 23.97 31.16 10.13
C GLU A 166 24.54 29.80 9.74
N TYR A 167 24.51 28.85 10.66
CA TYR A 167 24.93 27.47 10.45
C TYR A 167 23.72 26.54 10.38
N ALA A 168 23.76 25.60 9.45
CA ALA A 168 22.73 24.60 9.20
C ALA A 168 23.32 23.19 9.22
N ILE A 169 22.47 22.18 9.45
CA ILE A 169 22.86 20.76 9.50
C ILE A 169 22.32 20.06 8.26
N LEU A 170 23.22 19.61 7.39
CA LEU A 170 22.93 18.72 6.29
C LEU A 170 23.08 17.27 6.76
N LEU A 171 22.05 16.45 6.60
CA LEU A 171 22.10 15.01 6.82
C LEU A 171 22.43 14.31 5.51
N ILE A 172 23.50 13.51 5.52
CA ILE A 172 23.97 12.74 4.37
C ILE A 172 23.91 11.26 4.73
N GLY A 173 23.04 10.51 4.04
CA GLY A 173 22.95 9.05 4.12
C GLY A 173 23.45 8.38 2.84
N THR A 174 23.96 7.15 2.95
CA THR A 174 24.42 6.38 1.79
C THR A 174 24.19 4.88 1.96
N SER A 175 23.92 4.18 0.86
CA SER A 175 23.88 2.71 0.80
C SER A 175 25.26 2.07 0.64
N ASP A 176 26.29 2.85 0.33
CA ASP A 176 27.60 2.35 -0.12
C ASP A 176 28.68 2.65 0.92
N ALA A 177 29.56 1.68 1.18
CA ALA A 177 30.78 1.88 1.96
C ALA A 177 31.96 2.26 1.06
N GLY A 178 33.06 2.70 1.67
CA GLY A 178 34.28 3.07 0.94
C GLY A 178 34.24 4.49 0.39
N VAL A 179 35.14 4.78 -0.55
CA VAL A 179 35.32 6.13 -1.12
C VAL A 179 34.29 6.36 -2.23
N GLN A 180 33.53 7.45 -2.12
CA GLN A 180 32.48 7.82 -3.09
C GLN A 180 32.42 9.34 -3.30
N GLU A 181 32.11 9.78 -4.52
CA GLU A 181 31.88 11.19 -4.82
C GLU A 181 30.38 11.50 -4.86
N ILE A 182 29.95 12.52 -4.10
CA ILE A 182 28.58 13.03 -4.13
C ILE A 182 28.64 14.49 -4.56
N VAL A 183 27.88 14.84 -5.60
CA VAL A 183 27.74 16.24 -6.05
C VAL A 183 26.59 16.87 -5.29
N LEU A 184 26.88 17.89 -4.48
CA LEU A 184 25.90 18.63 -3.68
C LEU A 184 25.49 19.91 -4.43
N GLN A 185 24.21 20.04 -4.76
CA GLN A 185 23.65 21.20 -5.46
C GLN A 185 22.73 21.99 -4.52
N PHE A 186 23.02 23.27 -4.31
CA PHE A 186 22.29 24.12 -3.36
C PHE A 186 21.43 25.16 -4.07
N SER A 187 20.18 25.31 -3.66
CA SER A 187 19.30 26.39 -4.12
C SER A 187 18.42 26.93 -2.97
N VAL A 188 17.64 27.97 -3.23
CA VAL A 188 16.80 28.62 -2.21
C VAL A 188 15.40 28.89 -2.77
N GLY A 189 14.36 28.42 -2.07
CA GLY A 189 12.97 28.52 -2.54
C GLY A 189 12.64 27.61 -3.74
N GLN A 190 11.43 27.74 -4.31
CA GLN A 190 10.90 26.81 -5.33
C GLN A 190 11.23 27.16 -6.80
N GLN A 191 11.91 28.27 -7.10
CA GLN A 191 12.02 28.78 -8.50
C GLN A 191 13.39 29.33 -8.93
N THR A 192 14.49 29.06 -8.23
CA THR A 192 15.83 29.48 -8.68
C THR A 192 16.65 28.28 -9.17
N GLN A 193 16.40 27.83 -10.41
CA GLN A 193 17.47 27.15 -11.15
C GLN A 193 18.48 28.22 -11.53
N ASP A 194 19.52 28.37 -10.70
CA ASP A 194 20.67 29.18 -11.07
C ASP A 194 21.32 28.56 -12.32
N LEU A 195 21.26 29.30 -13.42
CA LEU A 195 21.91 28.94 -14.69
C LEU A 195 23.43 29.00 -14.52
N GLY A 196 24.04 27.86 -14.16
CA GLY A 196 25.49 27.65 -14.14
C GLY A 196 25.97 26.80 -12.94
N PHE A 197 27.09 26.07 -13.12
CA PHE A 197 27.72 25.16 -12.13
C PHE A 197 28.17 25.81 -10.80
N ARG A 198 27.79 27.05 -10.51
CA ARG A 198 28.21 27.82 -9.32
C ARG A 198 27.58 27.35 -8.01
N ALA A 199 26.45 26.65 -8.12
CA ALA A 199 25.70 26.09 -7.02
C ALA A 199 26.07 24.62 -6.73
N GLU A 200 27.04 24.06 -7.44
CA GLU A 200 27.45 22.66 -7.33
C GLU A 200 28.77 22.49 -6.59
N LEU A 201 28.83 21.49 -5.72
CA LEU A 201 30.01 21.13 -4.95
C LEU A 201 30.24 19.60 -5.03
N PRO A 202 31.14 19.11 -5.91
CA PRO A 202 31.59 17.72 -5.86
C PRO A 202 32.44 17.51 -4.59
N VAL A 203 32.07 16.51 -3.79
CA VAL A 203 32.83 16.12 -2.59
C VAL A 203 33.07 14.62 -2.60
N VAL A 204 34.34 14.24 -2.43
CA VAL A 204 34.74 12.86 -2.18
C VAL A 204 34.64 12.59 -0.67
N PHE A 205 33.86 11.57 -0.32
CA PHE A 205 33.64 11.13 1.05
C PHE A 205 34.26 9.75 1.26
N GLU A 206 34.91 9.58 2.41
CA GLU A 206 35.16 8.26 2.98
C GLU A 206 33.88 7.79 3.69
N CYS A 207 33.49 6.53 3.51
CA CYS A 207 32.33 5.95 4.17
C CYS A 207 32.71 4.66 4.92
N ARG A 208 32.37 4.62 6.21
CA ARG A 208 32.51 3.44 7.06
C ARG A 208 31.48 2.39 6.66
N ALA A 209 31.88 1.12 6.72
CA ALA A 209 30.98 0.00 6.47
C ALA A 209 29.89 -0.11 7.55
N ALA A 210 28.73 -0.61 7.15
CA ALA A 210 27.68 -1.01 8.07
C ALA A 210 28.08 -2.31 8.79
N VAL A 211 27.46 -2.55 9.94
CA VAL A 211 27.68 -3.74 10.76
C VAL A 211 26.63 -4.79 10.42
N PRO A 212 27.04 -6.04 10.12
CA PRO A 212 26.11 -7.13 9.95
C PRO A 212 25.52 -7.54 11.31
N VAL A 213 24.19 -7.59 11.40
CA VAL A 213 23.47 -8.15 12.53
C VAL A 213 22.75 -9.41 12.07
N ARG A 214 23.17 -10.57 12.59
CA ARG A 214 22.58 -11.86 12.26
C ARG A 214 21.30 -12.10 13.06
N ILE A 215 20.24 -12.48 12.36
CA ILE A 215 18.95 -12.82 12.96
C ILE A 215 18.97 -14.27 13.39
N ARG A 216 18.67 -14.53 14.66
CA ARG A 216 18.47 -15.89 15.19
C ARG A 216 17.00 -16.05 15.54
N VAL A 217 16.27 -16.82 14.75
CA VAL A 217 14.85 -17.10 15.00
C VAL A 217 14.73 -18.41 15.79
N GLN A 218 13.98 -18.39 16.89
CA GLN A 218 13.66 -19.57 17.69
C GLN A 218 12.14 -19.67 17.82
N ASP A 219 11.50 -20.31 16.84
CA ASP A 219 10.08 -20.67 16.87
C ASP A 219 9.96 -22.20 17.07
N ASN A 220 9.18 -22.61 18.07
CA ASN A 220 9.03 -24.02 18.44
C ASN A 220 8.09 -24.79 17.50
N GLU A 221 7.22 -24.09 16.76
CA GLU A 221 6.24 -24.71 15.85
C GLU A 221 6.66 -24.62 14.38
N ASP A 222 7.57 -23.70 14.04
CA ASP A 222 8.03 -23.49 12.66
C ASP A 222 9.49 -23.00 12.61
N ALA A 223 10.43 -23.95 12.58
CA ALA A 223 11.87 -23.66 12.54
C ALA A 223 12.32 -22.92 11.26
N GLU A 224 11.52 -22.95 10.20
CA GLU A 224 11.78 -22.30 8.91
C GLU A 224 11.07 -20.95 8.79
N ALA A 225 10.44 -20.46 9.87
CA ALA A 225 9.65 -19.24 9.85
C ALA A 225 10.50 -18.00 9.48
N PHE A 226 9.93 -17.19 8.60
CA PHE A 226 10.27 -15.78 8.54
C PHE A 226 9.57 -15.04 9.68
N VAL A 227 10.23 -14.01 10.20
CA VAL A 227 9.68 -13.10 11.21
C VAL A 227 9.63 -11.68 10.67
N ARG A 228 8.58 -10.95 11.04
CA ARG A 228 8.44 -9.51 10.79
C ARG A 228 9.37 -8.75 11.74
N LEU A 229 10.17 -7.84 11.20
CA LEU A 229 11.07 -6.94 11.93
C LEU A 229 10.78 -5.49 11.55
N LEU A 230 10.59 -4.63 12.53
CA LEU A 230 10.51 -3.18 12.35
C LEU A 230 11.56 -2.52 13.24
N ILE A 231 12.60 -2.01 12.60
CA ILE A 231 13.80 -1.48 13.27
C ILE A 231 13.75 0.04 13.14
N ARG A 232 13.73 0.76 14.27
CA ARG A 232 13.76 2.21 14.31
C ARG A 232 14.98 2.69 15.06
N ASP A 233 15.65 3.72 14.54
CA ASP A 233 16.68 4.41 15.32
C ASP A 233 16.06 5.35 16.36
N ARG A 234 16.91 6.00 17.18
CA ARG A 234 16.46 6.95 18.21
C ARG A 234 15.67 8.15 17.67
N GLN A 235 15.78 8.44 16.37
CA GLN A 235 15.02 9.51 15.71
C GLN A 235 13.70 9.00 15.11
N GLY A 236 13.35 7.72 15.35
CA GLY A 236 12.16 7.08 14.81
C GLY A 236 12.30 6.66 13.33
N ARG A 237 13.48 6.81 12.72
CA ARG A 237 13.68 6.46 11.31
C ARG A 237 13.75 4.95 11.14
N VAL A 238 13.05 4.45 10.13
CA VAL A 238 12.94 3.02 9.82
C VAL A 238 14.17 2.52 9.06
N TRP A 239 14.70 1.37 9.49
CA TRP A 239 15.88 0.71 8.92
C TRP A 239 15.60 -0.73 8.47
N PRO A 240 16.19 -1.21 7.34
CA PRO A 240 16.93 -0.46 6.32
C PRO A 240 16.13 0.71 5.76
N LEU A 241 16.80 1.75 5.27
CA LEU A 241 16.12 2.97 4.85
C LEU A 241 15.16 2.71 3.68
N GLN A 242 13.86 2.99 3.86
CA GLN A 242 12.79 2.63 2.92
C GLN A 242 13.02 3.11 1.49
N VAL A 243 13.44 4.36 1.30
CA VAL A 243 13.71 4.94 -0.03
C VAL A 243 14.85 4.25 -0.80
N ARG A 244 15.62 3.39 -0.13
CA ARG A 244 16.73 2.62 -0.69
C ARG A 244 16.41 1.14 -0.86
N ARG A 245 15.24 0.68 -0.40
CA ARG A 245 14.86 -0.73 -0.42
C ARG A 245 14.47 -1.16 -1.84
N LEU A 246 14.88 -2.37 -2.17
CA LEU A 246 14.48 -3.16 -3.33
C LEU A 246 14.17 -4.57 -2.81
N ALA A 247 13.55 -5.41 -3.63
CA ALA A 247 13.32 -6.82 -3.30
C ALA A 247 14.60 -7.46 -2.70
N PRO A 248 14.49 -8.15 -1.55
CA PRO A 248 13.26 -8.63 -0.90
C PRO A 248 12.59 -7.62 0.05
N ASP A 249 13.21 -6.47 0.32
CA ASP A 249 12.67 -5.45 1.22
C ASP A 249 11.83 -4.45 0.41
N LEU A 250 10.54 -4.34 0.69
CA LEU A 250 9.66 -3.50 -0.11
C LEU A 250 9.69 -2.06 0.41
N PHE A 251 9.88 -1.09 -0.48
CA PHE A 251 10.07 0.33 -0.10
C PHE A 251 8.85 0.94 0.61
N PHE A 252 7.65 0.48 0.28
CA PHE A 252 6.39 0.97 0.84
C PHE A 252 6.00 0.30 2.16
N GLN A 253 6.74 -0.72 2.60
CA GLN A 253 6.56 -1.36 3.89
C GLN A 253 7.57 -0.81 4.89
N GLU A 254 7.14 -0.52 6.13
CA GLU A 254 8.09 -0.15 7.19
C GLU A 254 8.87 -1.38 7.65
N GLN A 255 8.17 -2.49 7.82
CA GLN A 255 8.76 -3.75 8.24
C GLN A 255 9.58 -4.40 7.11
N ILE A 256 10.51 -5.24 7.52
CA ILE A 256 11.17 -6.24 6.68
C ILE A 256 10.89 -7.62 7.27
N TYR A 257 11.22 -8.67 6.52
CA TYR A 257 11.13 -10.02 7.03
C TYR A 257 12.47 -10.69 6.97
N ARG A 258 12.81 -11.51 7.96
CA ARG A 258 14.04 -12.29 7.97
C ARG A 258 13.78 -13.68 8.52
N ARG A 259 14.51 -14.68 8.04
CA ARG A 259 14.53 -16.03 8.64
C ARG A 259 15.81 -16.25 9.44
N ASN A 260 15.88 -17.37 10.15
CA ASN A 260 17.06 -17.76 10.91
C ASN A 260 18.35 -17.74 10.05
N GLY A 261 19.39 -17.09 10.56
CA GLY A 261 20.71 -16.99 9.92
C GLY A 261 20.90 -15.80 8.98
N GLU A 262 19.83 -15.13 8.55
CA GLU A 262 19.94 -13.96 7.68
C GLU A 262 20.47 -12.73 8.40
N VAL A 263 20.89 -11.73 7.63
CA VAL A 263 21.57 -10.55 8.16
C VAL A 263 20.79 -9.27 7.81
N VAL A 264 20.84 -8.30 8.71
CA VAL A 264 20.47 -6.90 8.46
C VAL A 264 21.72 -6.05 8.67
N TRP A 265 21.97 -5.11 7.76
CA TRP A 265 23.11 -4.19 7.85
C TRP A 265 22.66 -2.89 8.50
N LEU A 266 23.29 -2.54 9.63
CA LEU A 266 22.94 -1.36 10.42
C LEU A 266 24.20 -0.53 10.71
N ALA A 267 24.05 0.79 10.81
CA ALA A 267 25.08 1.62 11.40
C ALA A 267 25.29 1.27 12.89
N PRO A 268 26.46 1.56 13.47
CA PRO A 268 26.62 1.54 14.91
C PRO A 268 25.65 2.51 15.59
N GLY A 269 24.97 2.06 16.64
CA GLY A 269 23.93 2.85 17.29
C GLY A 269 22.97 2.03 18.13
N GLN A 270 21.93 2.70 18.65
CA GLN A 270 20.83 2.05 19.35
C GLN A 270 19.58 2.06 18.51
N TYR A 271 18.86 0.95 18.53
CA TYR A 271 17.66 0.71 17.74
C TYR A 271 16.57 0.08 18.60
N ASP A 272 15.35 0.59 18.45
CA ASP A 272 14.15 -0.08 18.92
C ASP A 272 13.71 -1.07 17.85
N VAL A 273 13.57 -2.35 18.22
CA VAL A 273 13.18 -3.41 17.30
C VAL A 273 11.87 -4.03 17.74
N GLU A 274 10.83 -3.85 16.93
CA GLU A 274 9.58 -4.57 17.05
C GLU A 274 9.65 -5.87 16.23
N THR A 275 9.23 -7.00 16.82
CA THR A 275 9.18 -8.29 16.14
C THR A 275 7.82 -8.98 16.32
N SER A 276 7.31 -9.63 15.26
CA SER A 276 6.08 -10.41 15.29
C SER A 276 6.02 -11.42 14.13
N ARG A 277 4.91 -12.16 14.00
CA ARG A 277 4.65 -13.05 12.85
C ARG A 277 3.15 -13.17 12.55
N GLY A 278 2.51 -12.08 12.14
CA GLY A 278 1.05 -12.03 12.01
C GLY A 278 0.28 -11.83 13.33
N PRO A 279 -1.06 -11.76 13.28
CA PRO A 279 -1.94 -11.44 14.40
C PRO A 279 -2.00 -12.52 15.47
N GLU A 280 -1.58 -13.75 15.20
CA GLU A 280 -1.59 -14.87 16.16
C GLU A 280 -0.42 -14.79 17.17
N TYR A 281 0.50 -13.84 16.93
CA TYR A 281 1.70 -13.63 17.73
C TYR A 281 1.68 -12.26 18.42
N VAL A 282 2.21 -12.21 19.64
CA VAL A 282 2.39 -10.98 20.40
C VAL A 282 3.52 -10.17 19.75
N ARG A 283 3.30 -8.85 19.57
CA ARG A 283 4.37 -7.94 19.18
C ARG A 283 5.33 -7.77 20.34
N GLN A 284 6.61 -8.04 20.09
CA GLN A 284 7.67 -7.91 21.09
C GLN A 284 8.53 -6.70 20.74
N GLN A 285 8.94 -5.96 21.77
CA GLN A 285 9.89 -4.84 21.63
C GLN A 285 11.21 -5.23 22.28
N GLN A 286 12.31 -4.91 21.63
CA GLN A 286 13.66 -5.10 22.18
C GLN A 286 14.58 -3.96 21.78
N LEU A 287 15.44 -3.54 22.70
CA LEU A 287 16.50 -2.58 22.41
C LEU A 287 17.73 -3.33 21.86
N LEU A 288 18.15 -2.98 20.65
CA LEU A 288 19.37 -3.48 20.02
C LEU A 288 20.45 -2.41 20.06
N THR A 289 21.62 -2.74 20.62
CA THR A 289 22.82 -1.89 20.52
C THR A 289 23.78 -2.52 19.52
N VAL A 290 24.06 -1.81 18.43
CA VAL A 290 25.00 -2.22 17.38
C VAL A 290 26.34 -1.53 17.63
N VAL A 291 27.37 -2.31 17.90
CA VAL A 291 28.74 -1.79 18.09
C VAL A 291 29.57 -1.86 16.79
N PRO A 292 30.52 -0.94 16.55
CA PRO A 292 31.41 -1.00 15.38
C PRO A 292 32.27 -2.27 15.39
N MET A 293 32.55 -2.79 14.20
CA MET A 293 33.51 -3.88 14.03
C MET A 293 34.92 -3.31 13.78
N VAL A 294 35.94 -3.90 14.40
CA VAL A 294 37.34 -3.51 14.21
C VAL A 294 38.05 -4.58 13.40
N GLY A 295 38.70 -4.20 12.31
CA GLY A 295 39.43 -5.13 11.43
C GLY A 295 38.51 -5.96 10.51
N GLN A 296 39.02 -7.08 9.99
CA GLN A 296 38.22 -8.04 9.22
C GLN A 296 37.44 -8.93 10.20
N PRO A 297 36.09 -8.88 10.20
CA PRO A 297 35.26 -9.70 11.09
C PRO A 297 35.52 -11.19 10.94
N ALA A 298 35.76 -11.91 12.05
CA ALA A 298 35.50 -13.35 12.07
C ALA A 298 33.99 -13.59 12.20
N GLU A 299 33.52 -14.77 11.81
CA GLU A 299 32.08 -15.10 11.88
C GLU A 299 31.52 -15.04 13.32
N SER A 300 32.37 -15.28 14.31
CA SER A 300 32.08 -15.16 15.75
C SER A 300 31.80 -13.73 16.21
N ASP A 301 32.26 -12.73 15.46
CA ASP A 301 32.22 -11.32 15.85
C ASP A 301 30.91 -10.64 15.37
N VAL A 302 30.13 -11.35 14.55
CA VAL A 302 28.84 -10.87 14.04
C VAL A 302 27.82 -10.86 15.18
N GLN A 303 27.30 -9.66 15.47
CA GLN A 303 26.29 -9.47 16.50
C GLN A 303 24.99 -10.20 16.15
N ILE A 304 24.30 -10.70 17.17
CA ILE A 304 23.11 -11.55 16.99
C ILE A 304 21.89 -10.89 17.61
N LEU A 305 20.86 -10.67 16.79
CA LEU A 305 19.51 -10.33 17.24
C LEU A 305 18.71 -11.63 17.39
N THR A 306 18.39 -12.02 18.62
CA THR A 306 17.58 -13.22 18.88
C THR A 306 16.10 -12.87 18.92
N VAL A 307 15.31 -13.51 18.07
CA VAL A 307 13.86 -13.33 17.99
C VAL A 307 13.18 -14.64 18.43
N ARG A 308 12.26 -14.53 19.39
CA ARG A 308 11.50 -15.67 19.94
C ARG A 308 10.01 -15.40 19.80
N PRO A 309 9.43 -15.63 18.61
CA PRO A 309 8.01 -15.36 18.37
C PRO A 309 7.15 -16.02 19.45
N GLN A 310 6.30 -15.24 20.11
CA GLN A 310 5.41 -15.72 21.16
C GLN A 310 3.98 -15.71 20.66
N ARG A 311 3.44 -16.90 20.42
CA ARG A 311 2.07 -17.09 19.99
C ARG A 311 1.13 -16.94 21.18
N TRP A 312 0.04 -16.17 21.04
CA TRP A 312 -1.01 -16.07 22.06
C TRP A 312 -2.23 -16.94 21.74
N VAL A 313 -2.36 -17.37 20.49
CA VAL A 313 -3.39 -18.31 20.02
C VAL A 313 -2.84 -19.20 18.92
N SER A 314 -3.09 -20.52 18.97
CA SER A 314 -2.70 -21.46 17.91
C SER A 314 -3.94 -22.05 17.23
N PRO A 315 -4.47 -21.41 16.15
CA PRO A 315 -5.60 -21.95 15.39
C PRO A 315 -5.32 -23.33 14.82
N VAL A 316 -4.09 -23.58 14.35
CA VAL A 316 -3.68 -24.85 13.75
C VAL A 316 -3.76 -26.01 14.75
N SER A 317 -3.47 -25.77 16.04
CA SER A 317 -3.65 -26.79 17.09
C SER A 317 -5.11 -27.27 17.24
N ARG A 318 -6.05 -26.46 16.75
CA ARG A 318 -7.49 -26.74 16.70
C ARG A 318 -7.98 -27.02 15.28
N GLY A 319 -7.07 -27.34 14.35
CA GLY A 319 -7.32 -27.65 12.94
C GLY A 319 -7.92 -26.52 12.11
N TRP A 320 -7.72 -25.26 12.52
CA TRP A 320 -8.02 -24.06 11.75
C TRP A 320 -6.76 -23.55 11.04
N TYR A 321 -6.87 -23.26 9.75
CA TYR A 321 -5.75 -22.82 8.92
C TYR A 321 -6.06 -21.46 8.31
N SER A 322 -5.10 -20.53 8.39
CA SER A 322 -5.22 -19.20 7.82
C SER A 322 -4.87 -19.20 6.33
N GLY A 323 -5.65 -18.47 5.54
CA GLY A 323 -5.46 -18.33 4.11
C GLY A 323 -5.70 -16.90 3.65
N ASP A 324 -4.92 -16.47 2.66
CA ASP A 324 -5.19 -15.26 1.88
C ASP A 324 -5.20 -15.64 0.41
N HIS A 325 -6.38 -15.62 -0.21
CA HIS A 325 -6.58 -16.13 -1.56
C HIS A 325 -6.31 -15.10 -2.65
N HIS A 326 -6.01 -13.84 -2.31
CA HIS A 326 -5.79 -12.78 -3.28
C HIS A 326 -4.61 -11.90 -2.90
N ILE A 327 -3.43 -12.25 -3.41
CA ILE A 327 -2.21 -11.46 -3.33
C ILE A 327 -1.50 -11.46 -4.69
N HIS A 328 -0.66 -10.48 -4.98
CA HIS A 328 0.03 -10.34 -6.26
C HIS A 328 1.54 -10.17 -6.08
N GLY A 329 2.30 -10.81 -6.97
CA GLY A 329 3.74 -10.57 -7.12
C GLY A 329 4.08 -9.28 -7.85
N ALA A 330 3.11 -8.63 -8.52
CA ALA A 330 3.30 -7.34 -9.17
C ALA A 330 2.02 -6.51 -9.04
N GLY A 331 2.10 -5.27 -8.55
CA GLY A 331 0.93 -4.41 -8.37
C GLY A 331 0.70 -3.41 -9.52
N CYS A 332 -0.44 -2.72 -9.52
CA CYS A 332 -0.91 -1.76 -10.56
C CYS A 332 0.06 -0.61 -10.91
N ALA A 333 1.10 -0.42 -10.11
CA ALA A 333 1.66 0.90 -9.86
C ALA A 333 2.99 0.95 -9.13
N HIS A 334 3.29 -0.04 -8.27
CA HIS A 334 4.46 -0.01 -7.39
C HIS A 334 5.77 -0.34 -8.11
N TYR A 335 5.68 -1.00 -9.27
CA TYR A 335 6.82 -1.51 -10.02
C TYR A 335 6.68 -1.13 -11.49
N GLN A 336 6.82 0.17 -11.82
CA GLN A 336 6.78 0.60 -13.22
C GLN A 336 8.03 0.21 -14.05
N ASN A 337 8.92 -0.59 -13.45
CA ASN A 337 9.58 -1.77 -14.03
C ASN A 337 11.12 -1.70 -14.24
N PRO A 338 11.91 -2.63 -13.66
CA PRO A 338 13.07 -3.16 -14.39
C PRO A 338 13.12 -4.70 -14.53
N THR A 339 12.01 -5.43 -14.34
CA THR A 339 11.46 -6.50 -15.22
C THR A 339 10.48 -7.47 -14.50
N GLN A 340 9.32 -6.95 -14.07
CA GLN A 340 8.01 -7.60 -14.00
C GLN A 340 7.57 -8.15 -12.62
N GLY A 341 7.73 -7.35 -11.57
CA GLY A 341 7.26 -7.63 -10.20
C GLY A 341 8.37 -8.12 -9.26
N VAL A 342 7.99 -8.74 -8.15
CA VAL A 342 8.88 -9.48 -7.25
C VAL A 342 8.86 -10.97 -7.58
N LEU A 343 9.88 -11.70 -7.10
CA LEU A 343 10.01 -13.13 -7.34
C LEU A 343 9.20 -13.95 -6.33
N PRO A 344 8.90 -15.24 -6.62
CA PRO A 344 8.23 -16.14 -5.67
C PRO A 344 8.89 -16.18 -4.29
N GLU A 345 10.22 -16.06 -4.21
CA GLU A 345 10.96 -16.04 -2.94
C GLU A 345 10.76 -14.78 -2.10
N ASP A 346 10.46 -13.65 -2.73
CA ASP A 346 10.04 -12.43 -2.04
C ASP A 346 8.61 -12.57 -1.51
N MET A 347 7.69 -13.14 -2.30
CA MET A 347 6.32 -13.38 -1.87
C MET A 347 6.23 -14.42 -0.76
N PHE A 348 6.99 -15.52 -0.86
CA PHE A 348 7.03 -16.54 0.18
C PHE A 348 7.49 -15.97 1.52
N ARG A 349 8.49 -15.06 1.48
CA ARG A 349 8.98 -14.34 2.66
C ARG A 349 7.87 -13.51 3.32
N GLN A 350 7.04 -12.82 2.54
CA GLN A 350 5.89 -12.06 3.04
C GLN A 350 4.85 -12.99 3.68
N ILE A 351 4.44 -14.04 2.96
CA ILE A 351 3.40 -14.99 3.40
C ILE A 351 3.81 -15.68 4.71
N SER A 352 5.04 -16.21 4.76
CA SER A 352 5.58 -16.87 5.95
C SER A 352 5.80 -15.87 7.10
N GLY A 353 6.27 -14.66 6.78
CA GLY A 353 6.54 -13.59 7.74
C GLY A 353 5.30 -13.04 8.43
N GLU A 354 4.16 -13.10 7.74
CA GLU A 354 2.84 -12.74 8.28
C GLU A 354 2.07 -13.95 8.85
N GLY A 355 2.72 -15.11 8.96
CA GLY A 355 2.17 -16.29 9.65
C GLY A 355 1.00 -16.96 8.93
N LEU A 356 0.87 -16.79 7.61
CA LEU A 356 -0.18 -17.44 6.83
C LEU A 356 0.13 -18.93 6.62
N ASN A 357 -0.91 -19.78 6.67
CA ASN A 357 -0.78 -21.17 6.26
C ASN A 357 -0.86 -21.34 4.74
N VAL A 358 -1.68 -20.53 4.06
CA VAL A 358 -1.83 -20.54 2.60
C VAL A 358 -1.81 -19.11 2.05
N GLY A 359 -0.96 -18.84 1.07
CA GLY A 359 -1.03 -17.61 0.28
C GLY A 359 -1.16 -17.92 -1.22
N CYS A 360 -2.20 -17.36 -1.85
CA CYS A 360 -2.46 -17.55 -3.28
C CYS A 360 -2.00 -16.32 -4.08
N VAL A 361 -0.88 -16.45 -4.78
CA VAL A 361 -0.34 -15.39 -5.63
C VAL A 361 -1.02 -15.41 -6.99
N LEU A 362 -1.91 -14.46 -7.23
CA LEU A 362 -2.67 -14.38 -8.47
C LEU A 362 -1.88 -13.59 -9.52
N THR A 363 -1.58 -14.25 -10.63
CA THR A 363 -1.12 -13.58 -11.85
C THR A 363 -2.29 -12.81 -12.44
N TRP A 364 -2.06 -11.64 -13.04
CA TRP A 364 -3.13 -10.79 -13.55
C TRP A 364 -2.63 -9.89 -14.69
N GLY A 365 -3.54 -9.18 -15.37
CA GLY A 365 -3.32 -8.56 -16.69
C GLY A 365 -2.02 -7.74 -16.83
N PRO A 366 -1.73 -6.76 -15.97
CA PRO A 366 -0.55 -5.88 -16.12
C PRO A 366 0.81 -6.56 -16.09
N CYS A 367 0.91 -7.76 -15.50
CA CYS A 367 2.17 -8.51 -15.40
C CYS A 367 2.05 -9.96 -15.92
N PHE A 368 0.95 -10.27 -16.63
CA PHE A 368 0.57 -11.64 -16.96
C PHE A 368 1.67 -12.35 -17.74
N GLU A 369 2.24 -11.68 -18.73
CA GLU A 369 3.23 -12.23 -19.66
C GLU A 369 4.47 -12.80 -18.94
N TYR A 370 4.87 -12.24 -17.80
CA TYR A 370 6.02 -12.73 -17.04
C TYR A 370 5.67 -13.48 -15.78
N GLN A 371 4.76 -12.97 -14.94
CA GLN A 371 4.49 -13.63 -13.66
C GLN A 371 3.90 -15.04 -13.85
N ARG A 372 3.24 -15.30 -15.00
CA ARG A 372 2.75 -16.62 -15.36
C ARG A 372 3.81 -17.71 -15.43
N GLN A 373 5.10 -17.36 -15.58
CA GLN A 373 6.18 -18.35 -15.60
C GLN A 373 6.36 -19.06 -14.25
N PHE A 374 5.84 -18.45 -13.17
CA PHE A 374 5.88 -18.99 -11.81
C PHE A 374 4.70 -19.92 -11.49
N PHE A 375 3.69 -19.96 -12.35
CA PHE A 375 2.56 -20.88 -12.19
C PHE A 375 2.99 -22.34 -12.32
N ARG A 376 2.43 -23.17 -11.43
CA ARG A 376 2.49 -24.63 -11.50
C ARG A 376 1.14 -25.21 -11.05
N PRO A 377 0.74 -26.38 -11.56
CA PRO A 377 -0.48 -27.06 -11.11
C PRO A 377 -0.42 -27.43 -9.61
N GLN A 378 0.78 -27.73 -9.11
CA GLN A 378 1.05 -28.03 -7.70
C GLN A 378 1.41 -26.77 -6.92
N VAL A 379 1.39 -26.86 -5.59
CA VAL A 379 1.96 -25.82 -4.71
C VAL A 379 3.41 -25.52 -5.09
N ASP A 380 3.83 -24.27 -4.87
CA ASP A 380 5.16 -23.83 -5.25
C ASP A 380 6.25 -24.55 -4.43
N GLN A 381 7.41 -24.76 -5.04
CA GLN A 381 8.54 -25.49 -4.45
C GLN A 381 9.15 -24.79 -3.22
N LEU A 382 8.90 -23.49 -3.03
CA LEU A 382 9.31 -22.75 -1.84
C LEU A 382 8.44 -23.03 -0.61
N SER A 383 7.26 -23.65 -0.81
CA SER A 383 6.37 -24.09 0.26
C SER A 383 7.11 -25.02 1.21
N ARG A 384 7.05 -24.70 2.51
CA ARG A 384 7.78 -25.41 3.56
C ARG A 384 7.21 -25.08 4.93
N GLY A 385 7.52 -25.92 5.92
CA GLY A 385 6.98 -25.76 7.26
C GLY A 385 5.45 -25.84 7.23
N GLN A 386 4.79 -24.86 7.85
CA GLN A 386 3.33 -24.75 7.88
C GLN A 386 2.76 -23.77 6.85
N THR A 387 3.60 -23.28 5.93
CA THR A 387 3.23 -22.26 4.93
C THR A 387 3.29 -22.83 3.52
N LEU A 388 2.17 -22.75 2.82
CA LEU A 388 2.00 -23.09 1.42
C LEU A 388 1.84 -21.81 0.60
N MET A 389 2.47 -21.79 -0.57
CA MET A 389 2.27 -20.75 -1.55
C MET A 389 1.84 -21.41 -2.86
N LYS A 390 0.82 -20.86 -3.52
CA LYS A 390 0.43 -21.30 -4.86
C LYS A 390 0.24 -20.10 -5.77
N TYR A 391 0.76 -20.21 -7.00
CA TYR A 391 0.45 -19.26 -8.05
C TYR A 391 -0.80 -19.72 -8.80
N ASP A 392 -1.70 -18.77 -9.04
CA ASP A 392 -2.99 -18.95 -9.70
C ASP A 392 -3.32 -17.70 -10.54
N LEU A 393 -4.58 -17.47 -10.90
CA LEU A 393 -4.97 -16.41 -11.83
C LEU A 393 -6.09 -15.52 -11.27
N GLU A 394 -5.91 -14.21 -11.41
CA GLU A 394 -6.99 -13.24 -11.36
C GLU A 394 -7.27 -12.77 -12.79
N VAL A 395 -8.53 -12.84 -13.19
CA VAL A 395 -8.98 -12.37 -14.51
C VAL A 395 -9.35 -10.88 -14.39
N SER A 396 -8.32 -10.06 -14.33
CA SER A 396 -8.33 -8.60 -14.32
C SER A 396 -7.44 -8.07 -15.43
N GLY A 397 -7.92 -7.11 -16.24
CA GLY A 397 -7.23 -6.70 -17.46
C GLY A 397 -7.32 -7.68 -18.64
N PHE A 398 -8.24 -8.64 -18.58
CA PHE A 398 -8.60 -9.57 -19.66
C PHE A 398 -9.95 -9.17 -20.29
N GLY A 399 -10.40 -9.91 -21.30
CA GLY A 399 -11.66 -9.66 -22.01
C GLY A 399 -12.89 -9.50 -21.09
N SER A 400 -13.01 -10.35 -20.06
CA SER A 400 -14.21 -10.39 -19.20
C SER A 400 -14.27 -9.35 -18.08
N GLN A 401 -13.23 -8.53 -17.90
CA GLN A 401 -13.09 -7.64 -16.75
C GLN A 401 -14.28 -6.69 -16.54
N ALA A 402 -14.98 -6.30 -17.62
CA ALA A 402 -16.11 -5.39 -17.57
C ALA A 402 -17.32 -5.97 -16.80
N LEU A 403 -17.37 -7.30 -16.66
CA LEU A 403 -18.41 -8.05 -15.95
C LEU A 403 -17.92 -8.55 -14.58
N GLY A 404 -16.74 -8.09 -14.16
CA GLY A 404 -16.16 -8.39 -12.86
C GLY A 404 -14.77 -8.99 -12.97
N HIS A 405 -13.95 -8.72 -11.96
CA HIS A 405 -12.69 -9.42 -11.74
C HIS A 405 -12.96 -10.69 -10.93
N VAL A 406 -12.32 -11.78 -11.35
CA VAL A 406 -12.54 -13.09 -10.74
C VAL A 406 -11.23 -13.77 -10.38
N CYS A 407 -11.18 -14.34 -9.18
CA CYS A 407 -10.10 -15.19 -8.70
C CYS A 407 -10.37 -16.65 -9.10
N LEU A 408 -9.40 -17.27 -9.76
CA LEU A 408 -9.43 -18.67 -10.16
C LEU A 408 -8.34 -19.44 -9.40
N LEU A 409 -8.74 -20.19 -8.38
CA LEU A 409 -7.84 -20.83 -7.43
C LEU A 409 -7.70 -22.33 -7.72
N ASN A 410 -6.49 -22.87 -7.50
CA ASN A 410 -6.16 -24.27 -7.74
C ASN A 410 -6.35 -24.70 -9.21
N LEU A 411 -5.94 -23.85 -10.15
CA LEU A 411 -5.92 -24.20 -11.57
C LEU A 411 -4.86 -25.26 -11.85
N SER A 412 -5.15 -26.12 -12.84
CA SER A 412 -4.19 -27.07 -13.42
C SER A 412 -3.50 -26.53 -14.68
N ASP A 413 -4.16 -25.61 -15.37
CA ASP A 413 -3.66 -24.86 -16.51
C ASP A 413 -4.21 -23.43 -16.46
N GLN A 414 -3.34 -22.47 -16.70
CA GLN A 414 -3.65 -21.03 -16.73
C GLN A 414 -3.87 -20.51 -18.17
N VAL A 415 -3.71 -21.36 -19.19
CA VAL A 415 -3.89 -20.99 -20.60
C VAL A 415 -5.33 -21.25 -21.02
N TYR A 416 -6.09 -20.17 -21.16
CA TYR A 416 -7.45 -20.29 -21.69
C TYR A 416 -7.42 -20.79 -23.15
N PRO A 417 -8.31 -21.71 -23.57
CA PRO A 417 -8.37 -22.23 -24.93
C PRO A 417 -8.46 -21.12 -25.99
N GLY A 418 -7.59 -21.18 -27.00
CA GLY A 418 -7.54 -20.18 -28.08
C GLY A 418 -6.89 -18.85 -27.71
N SER A 419 -6.37 -18.71 -26.48
CA SER A 419 -5.64 -17.50 -26.07
C SER A 419 -4.22 -17.42 -26.60
N ASP A 420 -3.68 -18.54 -27.10
CA ASP A 420 -2.27 -18.73 -27.43
C ASP A 420 -1.32 -18.32 -26.28
N GLY A 421 -1.81 -18.40 -25.05
CA GLY A 421 -1.08 -17.91 -23.90
C GLY A 421 -0.87 -16.40 -23.96
N THR A 422 -1.87 -15.61 -24.31
CA THR A 422 -1.82 -14.15 -24.19
C THR A 422 -3.02 -13.68 -23.37
N LYS A 423 -2.92 -12.50 -22.75
CA LYS A 423 -4.07 -11.90 -22.05
C LYS A 423 -5.10 -11.27 -23.00
N GLU A 424 -4.69 -11.00 -24.25
CA GLU A 424 -5.45 -10.16 -25.19
C GLU A 424 -6.28 -10.97 -26.18
N ARG A 425 -5.89 -12.22 -26.46
CA ARG A 425 -6.55 -13.06 -27.46
C ARG A 425 -7.38 -14.15 -26.80
N GLY A 426 -8.51 -14.50 -27.42
CA GLY A 426 -9.27 -15.73 -27.13
C GLY A 426 -10.04 -15.77 -25.82
N TRP A 427 -9.80 -14.83 -24.91
CA TRP A 427 -10.57 -14.72 -23.66
C TRP A 427 -12.01 -14.25 -23.92
N PRO A 428 -13.01 -14.86 -23.26
CA PRO A 428 -14.39 -14.39 -23.28
C PRO A 428 -14.53 -12.96 -22.75
N THR A 429 -15.57 -12.26 -23.17
CA THR A 429 -15.86 -10.88 -22.73
C THR A 429 -16.87 -10.78 -21.58
N TRP A 430 -17.19 -11.91 -20.96
CA TRP A 430 -18.03 -12.02 -19.76
C TRP A 430 -17.54 -13.18 -18.88
N THR A 431 -17.86 -13.18 -17.59
CA THR A 431 -17.14 -13.99 -16.60
C THR A 431 -17.58 -15.45 -16.58
N THR A 432 -18.87 -15.75 -16.78
CA THR A 432 -19.42 -17.11 -16.63
C THR A 432 -18.69 -18.20 -17.44
N PRO A 433 -18.32 -18.00 -18.72
CA PRO A 433 -17.54 -19.01 -19.46
C PRO A 433 -16.15 -19.24 -18.88
N VAL A 434 -15.49 -18.20 -18.39
CA VAL A 434 -14.15 -18.28 -17.76
C VAL A 434 -14.25 -19.07 -16.45
N LEU A 435 -15.26 -18.78 -15.64
CA LEU A 435 -15.54 -19.52 -14.42
C LEU A 435 -15.84 -21.00 -14.71
N ARG A 436 -16.66 -21.29 -15.73
CA ARG A 436 -16.98 -22.66 -16.15
C ARG A 436 -15.74 -23.43 -16.59
N TRP A 437 -14.85 -22.79 -17.34
CA TRP A 437 -13.54 -23.35 -17.72
C TRP A 437 -12.69 -23.69 -16.49
N ALA A 438 -12.64 -22.81 -15.49
CA ALA A 438 -11.92 -23.08 -14.25
C ALA A 438 -12.54 -24.27 -13.49
N LYS A 439 -13.88 -24.31 -13.36
CA LYS A 439 -14.58 -25.43 -12.70
C LYS A 439 -14.33 -26.78 -13.38
N GLN A 440 -14.17 -26.82 -14.70
CA GLN A 440 -13.82 -28.06 -15.44
C GLN A 440 -12.45 -28.64 -15.02
N GLN A 441 -11.57 -27.81 -14.45
CA GLN A 441 -10.28 -28.24 -13.91
C GLN A 441 -10.34 -28.62 -12.41
N GLY A 442 -11.51 -28.51 -11.77
CA GLY A 442 -11.64 -28.68 -10.32
C GLY A 442 -11.20 -27.44 -9.52
N ALA A 443 -11.09 -26.28 -10.16
CA ALA A 443 -10.73 -25.02 -9.51
C ALA A 443 -11.86 -24.50 -8.60
N THR A 444 -11.47 -23.66 -7.65
CA THR A 444 -12.39 -22.85 -6.83
C THR A 444 -12.45 -21.44 -7.41
N THR A 445 -13.65 -20.88 -7.57
CA THR A 445 -13.85 -19.61 -8.28
C THR A 445 -14.60 -18.59 -7.43
N GLY A 446 -14.25 -17.31 -7.58
CA GLY A 446 -14.93 -16.23 -6.88
C GLY A 446 -14.67 -14.85 -7.47
N PHE A 447 -15.44 -13.86 -7.03
CA PHE A 447 -15.27 -12.47 -7.44
C PHE A 447 -14.38 -11.71 -6.46
N ALA A 448 -13.53 -10.84 -6.99
CA ALA A 448 -12.63 -9.97 -6.25
C ALA A 448 -13.21 -8.57 -6.00
N HIS A 449 -12.66 -7.88 -5.00
CA HIS A 449 -12.91 -6.51 -4.56
C HIS A 449 -14.37 -6.10 -4.78
N SER A 450 -15.24 -6.88 -4.15
CA SER A 450 -16.59 -7.16 -4.62
C SER A 450 -17.49 -5.94 -4.69
N ALA A 451 -17.32 -4.96 -3.82
CA ALA A 451 -18.13 -3.74 -3.81
C ALA A 451 -17.72 -2.69 -4.85
N SER A 452 -16.64 -2.90 -5.61
CA SER A 452 -16.26 -1.98 -6.69
C SER A 452 -17.38 -1.87 -7.73
N GLY A 453 -18.10 -0.73 -7.77
CA GLY A 453 -19.24 -0.52 -8.67
C GLY A 453 -20.59 -0.96 -8.13
N LEU A 454 -20.65 -1.41 -6.86
CA LEU A 454 -21.89 -1.74 -6.16
C LEU A 454 -22.39 -0.59 -5.27
N GLN A 455 -21.77 0.60 -5.36
CA GLN A 455 -22.24 1.78 -4.66
C GLN A 455 -23.66 2.13 -5.12
N ILE A 456 -24.44 2.73 -4.23
CA ILE A 456 -25.76 3.26 -4.51
C ILE A 456 -25.62 4.78 -4.62
N ASP A 457 -25.99 5.34 -5.77
CA ASP A 457 -26.21 6.77 -5.91
C ASP A 457 -27.71 7.03 -5.78
N PRO A 458 -28.19 7.61 -4.67
CA PRO A 458 -29.62 7.79 -4.44
C PRO A 458 -30.35 8.54 -5.55
N ARG A 459 -29.68 9.49 -6.22
CA ARG A 459 -30.29 10.26 -7.31
C ARG A 459 -30.50 9.39 -8.54
N ARG A 460 -29.45 8.66 -8.94
CA ARG A 460 -29.51 7.77 -10.11
C ARG A 460 -30.43 6.59 -9.88
N ALA A 461 -30.42 6.02 -8.68
CA ALA A 461 -31.31 4.93 -8.31
C ALA A 461 -32.78 5.36 -8.31
N ALA A 462 -33.11 6.53 -7.77
CA ALA A 462 -34.47 7.08 -7.81
C ALA A 462 -34.93 7.35 -9.25
N GLN A 463 -34.06 7.94 -10.08
CA GLN A 463 -34.36 8.17 -11.49
C GLN A 463 -34.64 6.86 -12.24
N ARG A 464 -33.85 5.81 -12.00
CA ARG A 464 -34.10 4.48 -12.57
C ARG A 464 -35.44 3.89 -12.11
N LEU A 465 -35.77 4.02 -10.82
CA LEU A 465 -37.04 3.52 -10.29
C LEU A 465 -38.22 4.21 -10.97
N LEU A 466 -38.15 5.54 -11.11
CA LEU A 466 -39.17 6.30 -11.83
C LEU A 466 -39.29 5.81 -13.28
N GLU A 467 -38.19 5.74 -14.03
CA GLU A 467 -38.19 5.28 -15.43
C GLU A 467 -38.68 3.83 -15.61
N GLN A 468 -38.52 2.98 -14.59
CA GLN A 468 -38.98 1.59 -14.62
C GLN A 468 -40.47 1.45 -14.28
N CYS A 469 -41.02 2.35 -13.46
CA CYS A 469 -42.39 2.25 -12.97
C CYS A 469 -43.37 3.16 -13.73
N ASP A 470 -42.96 4.36 -14.13
CA ASP A 470 -43.77 5.42 -14.76
C ASP A 470 -44.19 5.03 -16.18
N ALA A 471 -45.15 4.11 -16.26
CA ALA A 471 -45.62 3.55 -17.51
C ALA A 471 -46.54 4.53 -18.25
N ASP A 472 -47.20 5.44 -17.51
CA ASP A 472 -48.11 6.43 -18.05
C ASP A 472 -47.45 7.79 -18.40
N GLY A 473 -46.19 7.99 -18.00
CA GLY A 473 -45.42 9.20 -18.28
C GLY A 473 -45.83 10.41 -17.44
N SER A 474 -46.47 10.17 -16.29
CA SER A 474 -46.92 11.21 -15.36
C SER A 474 -45.78 11.88 -14.60
N GLY A 475 -44.60 11.25 -14.53
CA GLY A 475 -43.51 11.67 -13.67
C GLY A 475 -43.72 11.32 -12.20
N LEU A 476 -44.72 10.49 -11.89
CA LEU A 476 -45.04 9.95 -10.57
C LEU A 476 -45.13 8.41 -10.67
N VAL A 477 -45.02 7.73 -9.53
CA VAL A 477 -45.23 6.28 -9.46
C VAL A 477 -46.44 5.97 -8.59
N SER A 478 -47.51 5.50 -9.22
CA SER A 478 -48.70 5.03 -8.50
C SER A 478 -48.43 3.70 -7.78
N ARG A 479 -49.30 3.36 -6.81
CA ARG A 479 -49.25 2.07 -6.12
C ARG A 479 -49.27 0.89 -7.09
N ALA A 480 -50.15 0.92 -8.09
CA ALA A 480 -50.27 -0.14 -9.08
C ALA A 480 -49.00 -0.30 -9.93
N GLU A 481 -48.37 0.81 -10.33
CA GLU A 481 -47.11 0.78 -11.07
C GLU A 481 -45.96 0.18 -10.25
N SER A 482 -45.93 0.51 -8.94
CA SER A 482 -44.90 0.01 -8.03
C SER A 482 -44.94 -1.50 -7.79
N GLU A 483 -46.08 -2.19 -8.02
CA GLU A 483 -46.20 -3.63 -7.76
C GLU A 483 -45.27 -4.49 -8.66
N SER A 484 -44.88 -3.95 -9.81
CA SER A 484 -44.05 -4.63 -10.81
C SER A 484 -42.54 -4.49 -10.57
N VAL A 485 -42.13 -3.59 -9.67
CA VAL A 485 -40.74 -3.23 -9.41
C VAL A 485 -40.44 -3.38 -7.91
N LEU A 486 -39.19 -3.72 -7.58
CA LEU A 486 -38.78 -3.81 -6.19
C LEU A 486 -38.44 -2.41 -5.66
N LEU A 487 -39.29 -1.87 -4.78
CA LEU A 487 -39.00 -0.63 -4.05
C LEU A 487 -37.99 -0.87 -2.91
N PRO A 488 -37.18 0.14 -2.54
CA PRO A 488 -36.24 0.05 -1.42
C PRO A 488 -36.92 -0.07 -0.05
N LEU A 489 -38.17 0.38 0.07
CA LEU A 489 -39.04 0.32 1.24
C LEU A 489 -40.48 0.05 0.77
N SER A 490 -41.40 -0.27 1.68
CA SER A 490 -42.83 -0.37 1.32
C SER A 490 -43.37 0.96 0.77
N PHE A 491 -44.40 0.90 -0.08
CA PHE A 491 -44.99 2.09 -0.70
C PHE A 491 -45.35 3.16 0.35
N GLU A 492 -45.99 2.76 1.45
CA GLU A 492 -46.40 3.64 2.56
C GLU A 492 -45.22 4.28 3.29
N GLN A 493 -44.05 3.63 3.28
CA GLN A 493 -42.85 4.20 3.88
C GLN A 493 -42.17 5.19 2.94
N VAL A 494 -42.34 5.04 1.62
CA VAL A 494 -41.80 5.95 0.61
C VAL A 494 -42.65 7.20 0.49
N ASP A 495 -43.98 7.03 0.43
CA ASP A 495 -45.02 8.07 0.38
C ASP A 495 -45.04 8.88 1.69
N ALA A 496 -44.24 9.95 1.73
CA ALA A 496 -43.99 10.73 2.92
C ALA A 496 -45.03 11.82 3.14
N ASP A 497 -45.68 12.30 2.07
CA ASP A 497 -46.75 13.30 2.15
C ASP A 497 -48.16 12.71 2.09
N GLY A 498 -48.30 11.42 1.77
CA GLY A 498 -49.54 10.67 1.84
C GLY A 498 -50.50 10.96 0.67
N ASP A 499 -49.96 11.35 -0.49
CA ASP A 499 -50.75 11.70 -1.67
C ASP A 499 -51.08 10.51 -2.59
N GLU A 500 -50.66 9.30 -2.19
CA GLU A 500 -50.80 8.04 -2.92
C GLU A 500 -50.02 7.97 -4.25
N ALA A 501 -49.00 8.83 -4.46
CA ALA A 501 -48.16 8.86 -5.66
C ALA A 501 -46.70 9.21 -5.36
N LEU A 502 -45.75 8.31 -5.67
CA LEU A 502 -44.36 8.52 -5.31
C LEU A 502 -43.66 9.48 -6.28
N GLY A 503 -43.16 10.60 -5.76
CA GLY A 503 -42.33 11.54 -6.50
C GLY A 503 -40.84 11.17 -6.51
N ILE A 504 -40.07 11.76 -7.43
CA ILE A 504 -38.61 11.55 -7.52
C ILE A 504 -37.88 11.88 -6.20
N GLY A 505 -38.33 12.90 -5.47
CA GLY A 505 -37.75 13.31 -4.19
C GLY A 505 -37.95 12.28 -3.09
N GLU A 506 -39.11 11.64 -3.06
CA GLU A 506 -39.45 10.59 -2.09
C GLU A 506 -38.71 9.30 -2.38
N LEU A 507 -38.65 8.89 -3.65
CA LEU A 507 -37.83 7.76 -4.10
C LEU A 507 -36.35 7.97 -3.73
N GLN A 508 -35.81 9.16 -3.98
CA GLN A 508 -34.43 9.50 -3.61
C GLN A 508 -34.23 9.44 -2.09
N SER A 509 -35.16 10.00 -1.31
CA SER A 509 -35.11 9.96 0.15
C SER A 509 -35.14 8.53 0.67
N ALA A 510 -36.03 7.68 0.13
CA ALA A 510 -36.14 6.28 0.50
C ALA A 510 -34.85 5.49 0.22
N VAL A 511 -34.26 5.66 -0.98
CA VAL A 511 -32.96 5.04 -1.29
C VAL A 511 -31.87 5.53 -0.33
N ASN A 512 -31.81 6.84 -0.07
CA ASN A 512 -30.81 7.41 0.82
C ASN A 512 -30.93 6.90 2.27
N ARG A 513 -32.15 6.64 2.75
CA ARG A 513 -32.37 6.08 4.10
C ARG A 513 -31.81 4.67 4.24
N VAL A 514 -31.92 3.83 3.20
CA VAL A 514 -31.55 2.41 3.27
C VAL A 514 -30.14 2.11 2.76
N ALA A 515 -29.48 3.04 2.07
CA ALA A 515 -28.19 2.79 1.40
C ALA A 515 -27.08 2.33 2.35
N ASP A 516 -27.14 2.75 3.63
CA ASP A 516 -26.19 2.37 4.68
C ASP A 516 -26.74 1.26 5.62
N GLU A 517 -27.85 0.61 5.25
CA GLU A 517 -28.43 -0.52 5.98
C GLU A 517 -27.98 -1.87 5.41
N LEU A 518 -27.98 -2.91 6.25
CA LEU A 518 -27.65 -4.28 5.85
C LEU A 518 -28.65 -5.28 6.48
N PRO A 519 -29.42 -6.02 5.67
CA PRO A 519 -29.57 -5.90 4.21
C PRO A 519 -30.38 -4.66 3.80
N ASN A 520 -30.30 -4.27 2.53
CA ASN A 520 -31.16 -3.25 1.92
C ASN A 520 -31.57 -3.65 0.49
N LEU A 521 -32.75 -3.21 0.04
CA LEU A 521 -33.31 -3.55 -1.26
C LEU A 521 -32.98 -2.55 -2.37
N ALA A 522 -32.15 -1.54 -2.10
CA ALA A 522 -31.75 -0.59 -3.13
C ALA A 522 -30.87 -1.29 -4.19
N ILE A 523 -31.18 -1.04 -5.46
CA ILE A 523 -30.46 -1.68 -6.57
C ILE A 523 -29.18 -0.88 -6.86
N PRO A 524 -27.99 -1.51 -6.73
CA PRO A 524 -26.71 -0.85 -6.96
C PRO A 524 -26.50 -0.44 -8.42
N GLU A 525 -25.52 0.44 -8.66
CA GLU A 525 -25.27 0.98 -10.00
C GLU A 525 -24.76 -0.06 -11.03
N MET A 526 -24.02 -1.07 -10.59
CA MET A 526 -23.42 -2.13 -11.43
C MET A 526 -22.43 -1.57 -12.49
N ASN A 527 -21.63 -0.58 -12.11
CA ASN A 527 -20.91 0.29 -13.05
C ASN A 527 -19.37 0.28 -12.91
N SER A 528 -18.80 -0.76 -12.28
CA SER A 528 -17.34 -0.97 -12.21
C SER A 528 -16.97 -2.43 -12.43
N VAL A 529 -16.00 -2.97 -11.69
CA VAL A 529 -15.34 -4.27 -11.93
C VAL A 529 -15.42 -5.27 -10.77
N GLY A 530 -16.21 -5.00 -9.73
CA GLY A 530 -16.38 -5.91 -8.58
C GLY A 530 -17.22 -7.14 -8.89
N ALA A 531 -18.07 -7.56 -7.95
CA ALA A 531 -18.92 -8.75 -8.04
C ALA A 531 -20.15 -8.56 -8.95
N MET A 532 -19.94 -8.03 -10.16
CA MET A 532 -21.02 -7.63 -11.07
C MET A 532 -21.88 -8.85 -11.47
N GLU A 533 -21.30 -9.84 -12.16
CA GLU A 533 -22.03 -11.01 -12.68
C GLU A 533 -22.28 -12.10 -11.62
N LEU A 534 -22.00 -11.83 -10.34
CA LEU A 534 -22.07 -12.82 -9.25
C LEU A 534 -23.43 -13.56 -9.18
N PRO A 535 -24.60 -12.90 -9.19
CA PRO A 535 -25.88 -13.62 -9.10
C PRO A 535 -26.09 -14.60 -10.26
N VAL A 536 -25.62 -14.27 -11.47
CA VAL A 536 -25.69 -15.15 -12.65
C VAL A 536 -24.76 -16.35 -12.43
N ALA A 537 -23.50 -16.10 -12.11
CA ALA A 537 -22.49 -17.14 -11.93
C ALA A 537 -22.82 -18.14 -10.80
N VAL A 538 -23.41 -17.67 -9.71
CA VAL A 538 -23.86 -18.52 -8.60
C VAL A 538 -25.04 -19.40 -9.02
N SER A 539 -26.02 -18.85 -9.75
CA SER A 539 -27.16 -19.62 -10.24
C SER A 539 -26.77 -20.72 -11.25
N GLU A 540 -25.70 -20.46 -12.02
CA GLU A 540 -25.11 -21.42 -12.95
C GLU A 540 -24.17 -22.44 -12.26
N GLY A 541 -23.97 -22.32 -10.94
CA GLY A 541 -23.15 -23.23 -10.16
C GLY A 541 -21.65 -23.14 -10.43
N VAL A 542 -21.18 -21.99 -10.94
CA VAL A 542 -19.77 -21.77 -11.33
C VAL A 542 -19.05 -20.76 -10.46
N CYS A 543 -19.65 -20.28 -9.37
CA CYS A 543 -19.03 -19.39 -8.39
C CYS A 543 -19.14 -19.98 -6.98
N ASP A 544 -18.01 -20.14 -6.30
CA ASP A 544 -17.92 -20.77 -4.98
C ASP A 544 -17.86 -19.75 -3.84
N PHE A 545 -17.25 -18.58 -4.08
CA PHE A 545 -17.10 -17.55 -3.05
C PHE A 545 -17.20 -16.11 -3.59
N ILE A 546 -17.47 -15.19 -2.67
CA ILE A 546 -17.30 -13.75 -2.85
C ILE A 546 -16.15 -13.30 -1.95
N SER A 547 -15.24 -12.50 -2.49
CA SER A 547 -14.22 -11.86 -1.67
C SER A 547 -14.77 -10.65 -0.92
N ALA A 548 -14.25 -10.38 0.27
CA ALA A 548 -14.64 -9.26 1.12
C ALA A 548 -13.44 -8.65 1.86
N MET A 549 -13.67 -7.56 2.59
CA MET A 549 -12.73 -6.83 3.48
C MET A 549 -11.93 -5.70 2.85
N ASP A 550 -11.69 -5.71 1.54
CA ASP A 550 -10.86 -4.72 0.85
C ASP A 550 -11.69 -3.62 0.15
N THR A 551 -13.02 -3.77 0.07
CA THR A 551 -13.95 -2.76 -0.47
C THR A 551 -15.08 -2.39 0.53
N PRO A 552 -15.96 -1.41 0.24
CA PRO A 552 -17.00 -0.99 1.18
C PRO A 552 -17.92 -2.13 1.65
N ARG A 553 -17.83 -2.44 2.95
CA ARG A 553 -18.45 -3.61 3.59
C ARG A 553 -19.95 -3.76 3.32
N ILE A 554 -20.73 -2.68 3.41
CA ILE A 554 -22.20 -2.77 3.28
C ILE A 554 -22.58 -3.33 1.91
N ALA A 555 -21.95 -2.85 0.83
CA ALA A 555 -22.24 -3.31 -0.52
C ALA A 555 -21.77 -4.77 -0.77
N GLU A 556 -20.60 -5.16 -0.23
CA GLU A 556 -20.12 -6.56 -0.29
C GLU A 556 -21.12 -7.50 0.40
N TRP A 557 -21.47 -7.17 1.65
CA TRP A 557 -22.33 -8.00 2.47
C TRP A 557 -23.77 -8.03 1.98
N ASN A 558 -24.27 -6.94 1.39
CA ASN A 558 -25.64 -6.90 0.87
C ASN A 558 -25.81 -7.89 -0.29
N MET A 559 -24.86 -7.89 -1.23
CA MET A 559 -24.82 -8.86 -2.33
C MET A 559 -24.74 -10.30 -1.80
N TRP A 560 -23.81 -10.57 -0.88
CA TRP A 560 -23.66 -11.90 -0.28
C TRP A 560 -24.93 -12.35 0.45
N TYR A 561 -25.53 -11.45 1.24
CA TYR A 561 -26.73 -11.72 2.02
C TYR A 561 -27.93 -12.08 1.13
N HIS A 562 -28.17 -11.33 0.05
CA HIS A 562 -29.28 -11.63 -0.85
C HIS A 562 -29.11 -12.97 -1.56
N VAL A 563 -27.90 -13.28 -2.04
CA VAL A 563 -27.61 -14.58 -2.67
C VAL A 563 -27.77 -15.73 -1.66
N LEU A 564 -27.25 -15.58 -0.44
CA LEU A 564 -27.37 -16.57 0.63
C LEU A 564 -28.85 -16.82 1.00
N ASN A 565 -29.63 -15.74 1.12
CA ASN A 565 -31.07 -15.81 1.38
C ASN A 565 -31.88 -16.38 0.21
N CYS A 566 -31.29 -16.60 -0.97
CA CYS A 566 -31.92 -17.36 -2.04
C CYS A 566 -31.65 -18.88 -1.93
N GLY A 567 -30.91 -19.31 -0.90
CA GLY A 567 -30.55 -20.71 -0.67
C GLY A 567 -29.28 -21.17 -1.40
N PHE A 568 -28.53 -20.24 -1.99
CA PHE A 568 -27.24 -20.58 -2.62
C PHE A 568 -26.13 -20.62 -1.56
N PRO A 569 -25.31 -21.69 -1.53
CA PRO A 569 -24.26 -21.86 -0.52
C PRO A 569 -22.97 -21.08 -0.90
N LEU A 570 -23.10 -19.78 -1.15
CA LEU A 570 -21.99 -18.89 -1.49
C LEU A 570 -21.17 -18.58 -0.23
N LYS A 571 -19.86 -18.85 -0.28
CA LYS A 571 -18.95 -18.59 0.84
C LYS A 571 -18.47 -17.15 0.77
N ALA A 572 -18.19 -16.55 1.92
CA ALA A 572 -17.47 -15.28 1.99
C ALA A 572 -16.04 -15.57 2.45
N ALA A 573 -15.06 -15.03 1.73
CA ALA A 573 -13.64 -15.13 2.08
C ALA A 573 -13.06 -13.72 2.15
N GLY A 574 -12.36 -13.39 3.23
CA GLY A 574 -11.60 -12.15 3.29
C GLY A 574 -10.46 -12.19 2.27
N GLU A 575 -10.15 -11.04 1.68
CA GLU A 575 -9.04 -10.87 0.76
C GLU A 575 -8.20 -9.63 1.11
N THR A 576 -6.92 -9.67 0.73
CA THR A 576 -6.03 -8.52 0.93
C THR A 576 -5.86 -7.72 -0.36
N ASP A 577 -5.88 -8.38 -1.53
CA ASP A 577 -5.47 -7.82 -2.82
C ASP A 577 -4.16 -7.01 -2.67
N PHE A 578 -3.17 -7.68 -2.07
CA PHE A 578 -1.85 -7.09 -1.86
C PHE A 578 -1.09 -7.03 -3.19
N PRO A 579 -0.38 -5.94 -3.53
CA PRO A 579 -0.32 -4.67 -2.80
C PRO A 579 -1.29 -3.62 -3.37
N CYS A 580 -2.25 -4.00 -4.21
CA CYS A 580 -3.07 -3.11 -5.04
C CYS A 580 -4.17 -2.36 -4.26
N MET A 581 -4.83 -3.04 -3.32
CA MET A 581 -5.89 -2.46 -2.47
C MET A 581 -5.39 -2.26 -1.04
N SER A 582 -4.65 -3.23 -0.49
CA SER A 582 -4.00 -3.07 0.81
C SER A 582 -2.50 -3.38 0.73
N GLY A 583 -1.68 -2.35 0.92
CA GLY A 583 -0.25 -2.39 0.57
C GLY A 583 0.70 -2.59 1.75
N MET A 584 0.20 -2.65 2.98
CA MET A 584 1.09 -2.69 4.15
C MET A 584 1.66 -4.09 4.43
N ALA A 585 0.87 -5.14 4.22
CA ALA A 585 1.26 -6.53 4.46
C ALA A 585 0.25 -7.49 3.81
N VAL A 586 0.70 -8.70 3.47
CA VAL A 586 -0.19 -9.81 3.10
C VAL A 586 -0.99 -10.31 4.31
N GLY A 587 -2.13 -10.95 4.08
CA GLY A 587 -2.92 -11.58 5.14
C GLY A 587 -3.69 -10.60 6.03
N GLN A 588 -3.97 -9.38 5.59
CA GLN A 588 -4.86 -8.48 6.33
C GLN A 588 -6.31 -8.94 6.23
N GLY A 589 -6.74 -9.36 5.04
CA GLY A 589 -8.03 -10.01 4.82
C GLY A 589 -8.00 -11.52 5.06
N ARG A 590 -7.14 -12.07 5.92
CA ARG A 590 -7.03 -13.54 6.04
C ARG A 590 -8.35 -14.20 6.51
N SER A 591 -8.65 -15.35 5.92
CA SER A 591 -9.74 -16.23 6.33
C SER A 591 -9.20 -17.43 7.10
N TYR A 592 -9.97 -17.97 8.05
CA TYR A 592 -9.61 -19.22 8.73
C TYR A 592 -10.61 -20.32 8.35
N VAL A 593 -10.08 -21.47 7.94
CA VAL A 593 -10.89 -22.63 7.55
C VAL A 593 -10.55 -23.81 8.45
N GLN A 594 -11.60 -24.45 8.99
CA GLN A 594 -11.48 -25.65 9.81
C GLN A 594 -11.58 -26.90 8.94
N LEU A 595 -10.54 -27.75 8.90
CA LEU A 595 -10.52 -28.93 8.01
C LEU A 595 -11.27 -30.17 8.56
N HIS A 596 -12.09 -30.04 9.61
CA HIS A 596 -12.68 -31.21 10.31
C HIS A 596 -14.15 -31.05 10.74
N THR A 597 -14.96 -30.26 10.05
CA THR A 597 -16.42 -30.23 10.32
C THR A 597 -17.21 -30.87 9.19
N ASN A 598 -17.99 -31.89 9.56
CA ASN A 598 -19.15 -32.33 8.79
C ASN A 598 -20.19 -31.19 8.77
N PRO A 599 -20.98 -31.03 7.70
CA PRO A 599 -22.10 -30.09 7.69
C PRO A 599 -23.01 -30.36 8.88
N VAL A 600 -23.39 -29.30 9.60
CA VAL A 600 -24.41 -29.36 10.65
C VAL A 600 -25.70 -28.85 10.03
N GLU A 601 -26.71 -29.70 9.95
CA GLU A 601 -28.06 -29.27 9.60
C GLU A 601 -28.70 -28.60 10.81
N VAL A 602 -29.03 -27.31 10.66
CA VAL A 602 -29.73 -26.55 11.70
C VAL A 602 -31.20 -26.41 11.29
N LEU A 603 -32.09 -27.00 12.09
CA LEU A 603 -33.52 -26.74 11.99
C LEU A 603 -33.89 -25.52 12.84
N ALA A 604 -34.36 -24.44 12.20
CA ALA A 604 -34.85 -23.25 12.91
C ALA A 604 -36.35 -23.40 13.23
N GLY A 605 -36.69 -23.65 14.49
CA GLY A 605 -38.08 -23.75 14.94
C GLY A 605 -38.89 -24.87 14.25
N GLY A 606 -38.24 -25.98 13.90
CA GLY A 606 -38.88 -27.14 13.25
C GLY A 606 -39.34 -26.93 11.81
N ARG A 607 -39.00 -25.79 11.19
CA ARG A 607 -39.30 -25.47 9.79
C ARG A 607 -38.02 -25.44 8.95
N PRO A 608 -38.08 -25.79 7.65
CA PRO A 608 -36.95 -25.56 6.76
C PRO A 608 -36.66 -24.07 6.64
N ILE A 609 -35.38 -23.70 6.58
CA ILE A 609 -34.99 -22.36 6.15
C ILE A 609 -35.40 -22.24 4.68
N ARG A 610 -36.31 -21.30 4.39
CA ARG A 610 -36.80 -21.01 3.03
C ARG A 610 -36.02 -19.83 2.46
N ALA A 611 -36.01 -19.75 1.13
CA ALA A 611 -35.51 -18.57 0.45
C ALA A 611 -36.34 -17.32 0.85
N SER A 612 -35.78 -16.12 0.67
CA SER A 612 -36.50 -14.85 0.76
C SER A 612 -36.96 -14.41 -0.63
N ALA A 613 -38.25 -14.14 -0.76
CA ALA A 613 -38.82 -13.63 -2.01
C ALA A 613 -38.25 -12.25 -2.37
N GLU A 614 -38.04 -11.39 -1.37
CA GLU A 614 -37.43 -10.06 -1.55
C GLU A 614 -36.00 -10.17 -2.05
N SER A 615 -35.18 -11.03 -1.44
CA SER A 615 -33.80 -11.27 -1.90
C SER A 615 -33.75 -11.84 -3.31
N ALA A 616 -34.67 -12.73 -3.66
CA ALA A 616 -34.74 -13.31 -5.00
C ALA A 616 -35.13 -12.25 -6.05
N ARG A 617 -36.13 -11.41 -5.74
CA ARG A 617 -36.50 -10.26 -6.59
C ARG A 617 -35.36 -9.25 -6.71
N TRP A 618 -34.61 -9.01 -5.64
CA TRP A 618 -33.43 -8.15 -5.65
C TRP A 618 -32.37 -8.71 -6.59
N CYS A 619 -32.06 -10.00 -6.52
CA CYS A 619 -31.13 -10.66 -7.44
C CYS A 619 -31.59 -10.53 -8.91
N GLN A 620 -32.88 -10.71 -9.20
CA GLN A 620 -33.42 -10.50 -10.55
C GLN A 620 -33.23 -9.05 -11.03
N ALA A 621 -33.54 -8.07 -10.18
CA ALA A 621 -33.38 -6.65 -10.49
C ALA A 621 -31.91 -6.28 -10.74
N VAL A 622 -30.99 -6.82 -9.93
CA VAL A 622 -29.54 -6.66 -10.11
C VAL A 622 -29.06 -7.26 -11.45
N ILE A 623 -29.52 -8.45 -11.82
CA ILE A 623 -29.14 -9.06 -13.11
C ILE A 623 -29.65 -8.21 -14.29
N ARG A 624 -30.87 -7.67 -14.21
CA ARG A 624 -31.42 -6.76 -15.23
C ARG A 624 -30.63 -5.46 -15.33
N GLN A 625 -30.30 -4.87 -14.17
CA GLN A 625 -29.49 -3.65 -14.11
C GLN A 625 -28.10 -3.88 -14.70
N LEU A 626 -27.45 -5.01 -14.36
CA LEU A 626 -26.17 -5.38 -14.97
C LEU A 626 -26.27 -5.49 -16.49
N TRP A 627 -27.30 -6.19 -17.00
CA TRP A 627 -27.49 -6.32 -18.43
C TRP A 627 -27.68 -4.96 -19.12
N LEU A 628 -28.46 -4.07 -18.50
CA LEU A 628 -28.70 -2.71 -19.01
C LEU A 628 -27.38 -1.91 -19.11
N VAL A 629 -26.56 -1.95 -18.06
CA VAL A 629 -25.35 -1.13 -17.97
C VAL A 629 -24.17 -1.74 -18.74
N ARG A 630 -24.06 -3.08 -18.77
CA ARG A 630 -22.86 -3.80 -19.23
C ARG A 630 -23.09 -4.80 -20.34
N GLY A 631 -24.33 -5.13 -20.70
CA GLY A 631 -24.61 -6.07 -21.80
C GLY A 631 -24.03 -5.63 -23.15
N GLY A 632 -23.82 -4.32 -23.33
CA GLY A 632 -23.13 -3.74 -24.48
C GLY A 632 -21.61 -3.96 -24.50
N ASN A 633 -20.98 -4.22 -23.35
CA ASN A 633 -19.56 -4.54 -23.26
C ASN A 633 -19.23 -5.96 -23.71
N ILE A 634 -20.23 -6.85 -23.74
CA ILE A 634 -20.10 -8.21 -24.25
C ILE A 634 -19.98 -8.16 -25.78
N ALA A 635 -18.97 -8.85 -26.31
CA ALA A 635 -18.72 -8.98 -27.74
C ALA A 635 -19.95 -9.50 -28.47
N GLU A 636 -20.18 -8.97 -29.68
CA GLU A 636 -21.39 -9.26 -30.47
C GLU A 636 -21.62 -10.76 -30.67
N GLY A 637 -20.56 -11.52 -30.97
CA GLY A 637 -20.64 -12.98 -31.16
C GLY A 637 -20.96 -13.79 -29.91
N GLU A 638 -20.79 -13.21 -28.70
CA GLU A 638 -21.03 -13.88 -27.43
C GLU A 638 -22.38 -13.46 -26.80
N ARG A 639 -22.94 -12.33 -27.24
CA ARG A 639 -24.09 -11.68 -26.60
C ARG A 639 -25.35 -12.54 -26.57
N ALA A 640 -25.60 -13.35 -27.61
CA ALA A 640 -26.75 -14.24 -27.64
C ALA A 640 -26.67 -15.32 -26.54
N ALA A 641 -25.52 -15.98 -26.43
CA ALA A 641 -25.28 -16.99 -25.39
C ALA A 641 -25.27 -16.37 -23.98
N ALA A 642 -24.70 -15.17 -23.84
CA ALA A 642 -24.75 -14.41 -22.59
C ALA A 642 -26.18 -14.06 -22.20
N ARG A 643 -27.00 -13.57 -23.14
CA ARG A 643 -28.41 -13.24 -22.86
C ARG A 643 -29.18 -14.45 -22.37
N GLU A 644 -29.03 -15.59 -23.04
CA GLU A 644 -29.68 -16.83 -22.63
C GLU A 644 -29.30 -17.23 -21.20
N CYS A 645 -28.01 -17.10 -20.85
CA CYS A 645 -27.51 -17.37 -19.51
C CYS A 645 -28.11 -16.42 -18.45
N PHE A 646 -28.19 -15.13 -18.75
CA PHE A 646 -28.78 -14.14 -17.85
C PHE A 646 -30.28 -14.40 -17.64
N GLU A 647 -31.02 -14.76 -18.68
CA GLU A 647 -32.44 -15.10 -18.58
C GLU A 647 -32.68 -16.37 -17.77
N ARG A 648 -31.83 -17.40 -17.92
CA ARG A 648 -31.89 -18.59 -17.06
C ARG A 648 -31.65 -18.26 -15.59
N ALA A 649 -30.69 -17.39 -15.30
CA ALA A 649 -30.45 -16.93 -13.93
C ALA A 649 -31.68 -16.19 -13.36
N ILE A 650 -32.26 -15.25 -14.12
CA ILE A 650 -33.50 -14.54 -13.73
C ILE A 650 -34.64 -15.54 -13.46
N ALA A 651 -34.81 -16.56 -14.30
CA ALA A 651 -35.84 -17.58 -14.13
C ALA A 651 -35.61 -18.43 -12.87
N GLU A 652 -34.36 -18.79 -12.57
CA GLU A 652 -34.01 -19.55 -11.36
C GLU A 652 -34.33 -18.75 -10.09
N TYR A 653 -33.95 -17.47 -10.00
CA TYR A 653 -34.34 -16.62 -8.87
C TYR A 653 -35.86 -16.44 -8.80
N GLY A 654 -36.55 -16.34 -9.94
CA GLY A 654 -38.01 -16.29 -9.99
C GLY A 654 -38.67 -17.56 -9.42
N ARG A 655 -38.13 -18.73 -9.73
CA ARG A 655 -38.56 -20.01 -9.15
C ARG A 655 -38.35 -20.02 -7.64
N ARG A 656 -37.18 -19.58 -7.14
CA ARG A 656 -36.89 -19.47 -5.70
C ARG A 656 -37.86 -18.53 -4.99
N ALA A 657 -38.19 -17.40 -5.61
CA ALA A 657 -39.18 -16.46 -5.07
C ALA A 657 -40.56 -17.13 -4.93
N GLY A 658 -40.97 -17.94 -5.91
CA GLY A 658 -42.24 -18.69 -5.87
C GLY A 658 -42.29 -19.85 -4.86
N GLU A 659 -41.13 -20.32 -4.38
CA GLU A 659 -41.02 -21.35 -3.33
C GLU A 659 -41.12 -20.76 -1.92
N CYS A 660 -41.03 -19.44 -1.80
CA CYS A 660 -41.24 -18.74 -0.55
C CYS A 660 -42.73 -18.81 -0.21
N GLY A 661 -43.06 -19.24 1.01
CA GLY A 661 -44.45 -19.19 1.48
C GLY A 661 -44.98 -17.74 1.48
N PRO A 662 -46.32 -17.57 1.52
CA PRO A 662 -46.93 -16.24 1.60
C PRO A 662 -46.52 -15.48 2.86
#